data_AF-A0A2V6J0A0-F1
#
_entry.id   AF-A0A2V6J0A0-F1
#
_cell.length_a   1.000
_cell.length_b   1.000
_cell.length_c   1.000
_cell.angle_alpha   90.00
_cell.angle_beta   90.00
_cell.angle_gamma   90.00
#
_symmetry.space_group_name_H-M   'P 1'
#
loop_
_entity.id
_entity.type
_entity.pdbx_description
1 polymer ?
#
loop_
_entity_poly.entity_id
_entity_poly.type
_entity_poly.pdbx_seq_one_letter_code
_entity_poly.pdbx_strand_id
1 'polypeptide(L)'
;MPSMSRTERVLYFFGRLLVRCFYRVNATGLENLPDGGFLLVPNHISWVDALVLQLACPRPIRYVIDQEYYHKPILHPVLRALGCIPINIRHSHAAVRAAAEKIADGEIVCVFPEGQLERRGVLLRLHRGYELIARHANAQVVPVWLDQLWGSIFSFQGGRFFTKFPKRIPYPVTITFGKPLKADSADVATMREELLKLGEFCFSRRPSLDRHLAEECVRGLKRRPFTTAVIDGTDHSRLSRSKLLGAAAALSRHLRKEFSDGRIAIVLPASKGSMVANLAVTLADKVPVDLNFTMGRAANESCCRRANLRVAISATQFTERLKDFPWPEHVLKLDELIPRMKRQIVFWWIMAVLVPARLLLRLLQIPKKGGHAEAVLLFTSGTTGEPKGVVISHRNVVGNVSQFRELLDARKTDAILASLPFFHTFGSTVTLWYPLIEGVRIVTYPNPLEGAKNAALIERYELTFLLATPTFLRVYLRKAEPQQLSSLRLIIAGAEKLPLDLASHFEKRFNKKVFEGYGLTETAPVVSVNLPDPEPKKPGEQVQPSSRLGSVGRLAPGMAAEIREPETNRKLSLYETGMLWLRGPNIFEGYLHDPKRTAEILRDGWLKTGDIGRFDEDGFLYIEGRLSRFSKIGGEMVPHETVEQKIIDLLELSGRDERPIAIVGVQDEAKGEALVLLSAADIDLAELRKELQEAGVPNLWIPKHVQRVEAIPVLASGKLDLKKCQELAAETSRATRDDTQ
;
A
#
# COMPACT_ATOMS: atom_id res chain seq x y z
N MET A 1 4.50 11.70 -43.61
CA MET A 1 3.12 11.95 -43.13
C MET A 1 2.15 12.11 -44.32
N PRO A 2 1.82 11.03 -45.06
CA PRO A 2 1.01 11.15 -46.28
C PRO A 2 -0.51 11.18 -46.04
N SER A 3 -1.01 10.70 -44.89
CA SER A 3 -2.44 10.53 -44.61
C SER A 3 -3.14 11.73 -43.93
N MET A 4 -2.43 12.82 -43.64
CA MET A 4 -3.01 13.96 -42.91
C MET A 4 -3.56 15.06 -43.82
N SER A 5 -4.77 15.53 -43.51
CA SER A 5 -5.34 16.71 -44.14
C SER A 5 -4.48 17.96 -43.85
N ARG A 6 -4.62 19.02 -44.67
CA ARG A 6 -3.93 20.29 -44.41
C ARG A 6 -4.34 20.88 -43.05
N THR A 7 -5.62 20.79 -42.72
CA THR A 7 -6.19 21.28 -41.46
C THR A 7 -5.63 20.54 -40.25
N GLU A 8 -5.49 19.21 -40.34
CA GLU A 8 -4.85 18.41 -39.30
C GLU A 8 -3.40 18.84 -39.11
N ARG A 9 -2.60 18.95 -40.17
CA ARG A 9 -1.19 19.39 -40.03
C ARG A 9 -1.04 20.72 -39.31
N VAL A 10 -1.92 21.68 -39.58
CA VAL A 10 -1.93 22.99 -38.89
C VAL A 10 -2.29 22.84 -37.42
N LEU A 11 -3.39 22.16 -37.10
CA LEU A 11 -3.83 21.91 -35.72
C LEU A 11 -2.74 21.21 -34.90
N TYR A 12 -2.09 20.21 -35.48
CA TYR A 12 -1.01 19.46 -34.84
C TYR A 12 0.24 20.32 -34.61
N PHE A 13 0.61 21.17 -35.57
CA PHE A 13 1.77 22.05 -35.44
C PHE A 13 1.59 23.04 -34.28
N PHE A 14 0.46 23.75 -34.24
CA PHE A 14 0.16 24.71 -33.17
C PHE A 14 -0.08 24.04 -31.82
N GLY A 15 -0.81 22.91 -31.78
CA GLY A 15 -1.02 22.13 -30.57
C GLY A 15 0.29 21.62 -29.97
N ARG A 16 1.23 21.17 -30.81
CA ARG A 16 2.56 20.71 -30.38
C ARG A 16 3.41 21.81 -29.80
N LEU A 17 3.36 23.02 -30.36
CA LEU A 17 4.07 24.18 -29.82
C LEU A 17 3.51 24.56 -28.44
N LEU A 18 2.17 24.65 -28.33
CA LEU A 18 1.48 25.00 -27.09
C LEU A 18 1.79 24.02 -25.96
N VAL A 19 1.63 22.71 -26.20
CA VAL A 19 1.82 21.69 -25.15
C VAL A 19 3.28 21.61 -24.72
N ARG A 20 4.26 21.78 -25.63
CA ARG A 20 5.69 21.80 -25.30
C ARG A 20 6.10 22.94 -24.38
N CYS A 21 5.35 24.05 -24.35
CA CYS A 21 5.57 25.12 -23.38
C CYS A 21 5.26 24.69 -21.94
N PHE A 22 4.34 23.74 -21.76
CA PHE A 22 3.88 23.30 -20.43
C PHE A 22 4.41 21.92 -20.04
N TYR A 23 4.69 21.05 -21.00
CA TYR A 23 4.99 19.64 -20.80
C TYR A 23 6.22 19.17 -21.56
N ARG A 24 7.03 18.35 -20.89
CA ARG A 24 8.13 17.59 -21.50
C ARG A 24 7.68 16.14 -21.64
N VAL A 25 7.16 15.80 -22.81
CA VAL A 25 6.68 14.46 -23.15
C VAL A 25 7.86 13.58 -23.56
N ASN A 26 8.07 12.49 -22.83
CA ASN A 26 9.00 11.42 -23.19
C ASN A 26 8.17 10.19 -23.60
N ALA A 27 8.42 9.65 -24.79
CA ALA A 27 7.76 8.44 -25.28
C ALA A 27 8.72 7.25 -25.25
N THR A 28 8.25 6.09 -24.81
CA THR A 28 9.01 4.83 -24.80
C THR A 28 8.15 3.68 -25.32
N GLY A 29 8.75 2.64 -25.89
CA GLY A 29 8.01 1.51 -26.47
C GLY A 29 7.43 1.80 -27.86
N LEU A 30 7.93 2.80 -28.57
CA LEU A 30 7.47 3.14 -29.92
C LEU A 30 7.72 2.00 -30.92
N GLU A 31 8.73 1.18 -30.65
CA GLU A 31 9.05 -0.06 -31.36
C GLU A 31 7.94 -1.12 -31.26
N ASN A 32 7.01 -0.99 -30.32
CA ASN A 32 5.88 -1.91 -30.17
C ASN A 32 4.68 -1.54 -31.07
N LEU A 33 4.71 -0.38 -31.73
CA LEU A 33 3.58 0.09 -32.54
C LEU A 33 3.52 -0.65 -33.88
N PRO A 34 2.39 -1.32 -34.21
CA PRO A 34 2.22 -1.96 -35.52
C PRO A 34 2.28 -0.97 -36.69
N ASP A 35 2.78 -1.44 -37.84
CA ASP A 35 2.83 -0.64 -39.08
C ASP A 35 1.43 -0.36 -39.64
N GLY A 36 0.52 -1.32 -39.52
CA GLY A 36 -0.88 -1.22 -39.96
C GLY A 36 -1.77 -0.39 -39.03
N GLY A 37 -3.09 -0.50 -39.20
CA GLY A 37 -4.06 0.06 -38.26
C GLY A 37 -4.18 -0.83 -37.02
N PHE A 38 -4.37 -0.21 -35.85
CA PHE A 38 -4.48 -0.92 -34.58
C PHE A 38 -5.24 -0.09 -33.55
N LEU A 39 -5.61 -0.74 -32.45
CA LEU A 39 -6.36 -0.13 -31.36
C LEU A 39 -5.42 0.25 -30.20
N LEU A 40 -5.41 1.52 -29.82
CA LEU A 40 -4.74 2.04 -28.63
C LEU A 40 -5.70 2.04 -27.43
N VAL A 41 -5.24 1.49 -26.31
CA VAL A 41 -6.00 1.43 -25.05
C VAL A 41 -5.17 2.03 -23.91
N PRO A 42 -5.25 3.35 -23.70
CA PRO A 42 -4.57 4.05 -22.60
C PRO A 42 -5.33 3.98 -21.26
N ASN A 43 -4.64 4.25 -20.15
CA ASN A 43 -5.30 4.70 -18.92
C ASN A 43 -5.79 6.17 -19.05
N HIS A 44 -6.76 6.59 -18.23
CA HIS A 44 -7.47 7.87 -18.41
C HIS A 44 -7.31 8.84 -17.21
N ILE A 45 -6.20 9.58 -17.18
CA ILE A 45 -5.81 10.43 -16.03
C ILE A 45 -6.35 11.87 -16.13
N SER A 46 -6.45 12.46 -17.32
CA SER A 46 -6.68 13.90 -17.49
C SER A 46 -7.43 14.28 -18.77
N TRP A 47 -7.98 15.49 -18.78
CA TRP A 47 -8.59 16.07 -19.99
C TRP A 47 -7.60 16.32 -21.14
N VAL A 48 -6.29 16.28 -20.85
CA VAL A 48 -5.23 16.57 -21.82
C VAL A 48 -4.62 15.27 -22.38
N ASP A 49 -5.11 14.10 -21.95
CA ASP A 49 -4.54 12.79 -22.30
C ASP A 49 -4.47 12.61 -23.82
N ALA A 50 -5.55 12.95 -24.53
CA ALA A 50 -5.59 12.87 -25.99
C ALA A 50 -4.49 13.74 -26.64
N LEU A 51 -4.28 14.97 -26.14
CA LEU A 51 -3.27 15.86 -26.70
C LEU A 51 -1.84 15.34 -26.41
N VAL A 52 -1.57 14.88 -25.18
CA VAL A 52 -0.24 14.39 -24.80
C VAL A 52 0.07 13.06 -25.51
N LEU A 53 -0.91 12.16 -25.61
CA LEU A 53 -0.80 10.91 -26.34
C LEU A 53 -0.54 11.14 -27.83
N GLN A 54 -1.24 12.09 -28.43
CA GLN A 54 -1.03 12.45 -29.82
C GLN A 54 0.38 13.00 -30.09
N LEU A 55 1.00 13.67 -29.12
CA LEU A 55 2.37 14.19 -29.25
C LEU A 55 3.44 13.13 -29.09
N ALA A 56 3.15 12.06 -28.35
CA ALA A 56 4.03 10.90 -28.22
C ALA A 56 3.92 9.98 -29.44
N CYS A 57 2.73 9.86 -30.05
CA CYS A 57 2.49 8.96 -31.16
C CYS A 57 3.01 9.56 -32.49
N PRO A 58 3.74 8.78 -33.32
CA PRO A 58 4.29 9.27 -34.60
C PRO A 58 3.22 9.43 -35.70
N ARG A 59 2.05 8.82 -35.52
CA ARG A 59 0.92 8.80 -36.47
C ARG A 59 -0.32 9.46 -35.86
N PRO A 60 -1.22 10.03 -36.68
CA PRO A 60 -2.51 10.55 -36.20
C PRO A 60 -3.35 9.48 -35.52
N ILE A 61 -4.04 9.87 -34.45
CA ILE A 61 -4.94 9.01 -33.67
C ILE A 61 -6.38 9.47 -33.85
N ARG A 62 -7.27 8.53 -34.13
CA ARG A 62 -8.73 8.71 -34.16
C ARG A 62 -9.30 8.35 -32.79
N TYR A 63 -9.71 9.36 -32.04
CA TYR A 63 -10.25 9.16 -30.70
C TYR A 63 -11.74 8.81 -30.76
N VAL A 64 -12.13 7.77 -30.03
CA VAL A 64 -13.53 7.50 -29.71
C VAL A 64 -13.94 8.38 -28.54
N ILE A 65 -14.94 9.24 -28.74
CA ILE A 65 -15.33 10.30 -27.80
C ILE A 65 -16.83 10.22 -27.53
N ASP A 66 -17.23 10.42 -26.28
CA ASP A 66 -18.64 10.50 -25.91
C ASP A 66 -19.40 11.57 -26.73
N GLN A 67 -20.57 11.19 -27.21
CA GLN A 67 -21.36 11.99 -28.15
C GLN A 67 -21.75 13.37 -27.58
N GLU A 68 -21.98 13.51 -26.26
CA GLU A 68 -22.31 14.79 -25.64
C GLU A 68 -21.15 15.78 -25.73
N TYR A 69 -19.91 15.30 -25.61
CA TYR A 69 -18.72 16.14 -25.76
C TYR A 69 -18.41 16.43 -27.23
N TYR A 70 -18.64 15.45 -28.10
CA TYR A 70 -18.40 15.58 -29.55
C TYR A 70 -19.25 16.68 -30.18
N HIS A 71 -20.48 16.89 -29.72
CA HIS A 71 -21.39 17.92 -30.25
C HIS A 71 -21.34 19.26 -29.51
N LYS A 72 -20.41 19.47 -28.57
CA LYS A 72 -20.25 20.79 -27.94
C LYS A 72 -19.83 21.83 -29.00
N PRO A 73 -20.49 23.01 -29.09
CA PRO A 73 -20.26 23.97 -30.18
C PRO A 73 -18.79 24.37 -30.36
N ILE A 74 -18.06 24.50 -29.25
CA ILE A 74 -16.64 24.89 -29.24
C ILE A 74 -15.72 23.74 -29.69
N LEU A 75 -16.06 22.50 -29.36
CA LEU A 75 -15.21 21.33 -29.60
C LEU A 75 -15.50 20.67 -30.96
N HIS A 76 -16.76 20.68 -31.39
CA HIS A 76 -17.23 19.93 -32.55
C HIS A 76 -16.43 20.18 -33.84
N PRO A 77 -16.09 21.43 -34.23
CA PRO A 77 -15.33 21.68 -35.45
C PRO A 77 -13.93 21.05 -35.41
N VAL A 78 -13.27 21.11 -34.24
CA VAL A 78 -11.94 20.56 -34.03
C VAL A 78 -11.98 19.04 -34.02
N LEU A 79 -12.90 18.44 -33.25
CA LEU A 79 -13.03 16.98 -33.15
C LEU A 79 -13.41 16.34 -34.48
N ARG A 80 -14.28 16.99 -35.27
CA ARG A 80 -14.60 16.56 -36.63
C ARG A 80 -13.39 16.65 -37.56
N ALA A 81 -12.63 17.74 -37.50
CA ALA A 81 -11.42 17.90 -38.30
C ALA A 81 -10.31 16.90 -37.95
N LEU A 82 -10.28 16.41 -36.70
CA LEU A 82 -9.38 15.36 -36.23
C LEU A 82 -9.91 13.94 -36.50
N GLY A 83 -11.08 13.79 -37.12
CA GLY A 83 -11.68 12.48 -37.41
C GLY A 83 -12.06 11.68 -36.17
N CYS A 84 -12.42 12.34 -35.07
CA CYS A 84 -12.90 11.66 -33.86
C CYS A 84 -14.23 10.94 -34.12
N ILE A 85 -14.41 9.80 -33.47
CA ILE A 85 -15.57 8.91 -33.64
C ILE A 85 -16.52 9.12 -32.45
N PRO A 86 -17.73 9.66 -32.65
CA PRO A 86 -18.70 9.81 -31.57
C PRO A 86 -19.25 8.45 -31.14
N ILE A 87 -19.32 8.20 -29.83
CA ILE A 87 -19.95 7.01 -29.26
C ILE A 87 -21.09 7.39 -28.34
N ASN A 88 -22.20 6.67 -28.47
CA ASN A 88 -23.29 6.67 -27.51
C ASN A 88 -23.23 5.37 -26.71
N ILE A 89 -23.12 5.46 -25.38
CA ILE A 89 -23.00 4.30 -24.49
C ILE A 89 -24.21 3.35 -24.63
N ARG A 90 -25.40 3.88 -24.98
CA ARG A 90 -26.62 3.07 -25.17
C ARG A 90 -26.73 2.43 -26.56
N HIS A 91 -26.04 2.99 -27.56
CA HIS A 91 -26.09 2.54 -28.97
C HIS A 91 -24.70 2.59 -29.61
N SER A 92 -23.84 1.63 -29.25
CA SER A 92 -22.41 1.63 -29.63
C SER A 92 -22.10 0.99 -31.00
N HIS A 93 -23.03 0.24 -31.61
CA HIS A 93 -22.77 -0.54 -32.83
C HIS A 93 -22.26 0.28 -34.03
N ALA A 94 -22.74 1.53 -34.20
CA ALA A 94 -22.28 2.40 -35.29
C ALA A 94 -20.83 2.87 -35.05
N ALA A 95 -20.50 3.24 -33.81
CA ALA A 95 -19.15 3.65 -33.43
C ALA A 95 -18.15 2.49 -33.55
N VAL A 96 -18.55 1.27 -33.19
CA VAL A 96 -17.71 0.06 -33.34
C VAL A 96 -17.39 -0.21 -34.81
N ARG A 97 -18.38 -0.12 -35.70
CA ARG A 97 -18.16 -0.28 -37.16
C ARG A 97 -17.25 0.81 -37.72
N ALA A 98 -17.52 2.07 -37.41
CA ALA A 98 -16.68 3.18 -37.86
C ALA A 98 -15.23 3.08 -37.36
N ALA A 99 -15.04 2.62 -36.12
CA ALA A 99 -13.71 2.35 -35.57
C ALA A 99 -13.01 1.20 -36.31
N ALA A 100 -13.72 0.11 -36.61
CA ALA A 100 -13.15 -1.01 -37.34
C ALA A 100 -12.77 -0.66 -38.79
N GLU A 101 -13.60 0.11 -39.48
CA GLU A 101 -13.30 0.64 -40.82
C GLU A 101 -12.03 1.49 -40.80
N LYS A 102 -11.91 2.39 -39.82
CA LYS A 102 -10.69 3.21 -39.66
C LYS A 102 -9.44 2.39 -39.39
N ILE A 103 -9.55 1.32 -38.62
CA ILE A 103 -8.44 0.39 -38.40
C ILE A 103 -8.09 -0.35 -39.70
N ALA A 104 -9.08 -0.80 -40.47
CA ALA A 104 -8.88 -1.46 -41.76
C ALA A 104 -8.21 -0.53 -42.79
N ASP A 105 -8.52 0.77 -42.75
CA ASP A 105 -7.86 1.82 -43.55
C ASP A 105 -6.39 2.07 -43.15
N GLY A 106 -5.88 1.34 -42.16
CA GLY A 106 -4.52 1.53 -41.63
C GLY A 106 -4.40 2.71 -40.68
N GLU A 107 -5.50 3.20 -40.10
CA GLU A 107 -5.47 4.29 -39.10
C GLU A 107 -5.38 3.76 -37.66
N ILE A 108 -4.87 4.60 -36.76
CA ILE A 108 -4.81 4.28 -35.33
C ILE A 108 -6.11 4.75 -34.69
N VAL A 109 -6.82 3.87 -34.00
CA VAL A 109 -8.00 4.24 -33.20
C VAL A 109 -7.64 4.17 -31.73
N CYS A 110 -8.10 5.12 -30.92
CA CYS A 110 -7.87 5.15 -29.47
C CYS A 110 -9.19 5.17 -28.70
N VAL A 111 -9.30 4.29 -27.71
CA VAL A 111 -10.44 4.19 -26.81
C VAL A 111 -9.94 4.26 -25.37
N PHE A 112 -10.46 5.20 -24.58
CA PHE A 112 -10.23 5.23 -23.14
C PHE A 112 -11.21 4.25 -22.46
N PRO A 113 -10.74 3.07 -22.01
CA PRO A 113 -11.61 2.01 -21.52
C PRO A 113 -12.22 2.35 -20.15
N GLU A 114 -11.68 3.32 -19.41
CA GLU A 114 -12.17 3.67 -18.07
C GLU A 114 -13.49 4.46 -18.08
N GLY A 115 -13.85 5.08 -19.23
CA GLY A 115 -15.09 5.84 -19.42
C GLY A 115 -15.25 7.10 -18.55
N GLN A 116 -14.40 7.27 -17.54
CA GLN A 116 -14.37 8.38 -16.60
C GLN A 116 -12.92 8.80 -16.34
N LEU A 117 -12.75 10.04 -15.89
CA LEU A 117 -11.44 10.56 -15.49
C LEU A 117 -11.04 10.03 -14.12
N GLU A 118 -9.82 9.52 -14.06
CA GLU A 118 -9.16 9.08 -12.85
C GLU A 118 -9.03 10.22 -11.83
N ARG A 119 -9.33 9.93 -10.56
CA ARG A 119 -9.31 10.92 -9.46
C ARG A 119 -8.31 10.61 -8.34
N ARG A 120 -7.56 9.50 -8.40
CA ARG A 120 -6.82 8.97 -7.22
C ARG A 120 -5.49 8.26 -7.49
N GLY A 121 -4.93 8.27 -8.69
CA GLY A 121 -3.69 7.55 -9.02
C GLY A 121 -3.88 6.05 -9.27
N VAL A 122 -5.12 5.55 -9.36
CA VAL A 122 -5.44 4.11 -9.44
C VAL A 122 -6.19 3.78 -10.72
N LEU A 123 -5.85 2.63 -11.32
CA LEU A 123 -6.52 2.14 -12.52
C LEU A 123 -7.98 1.77 -12.22
N LEU A 124 -8.93 2.42 -12.88
CA LEU A 124 -10.36 2.21 -12.65
C LEU A 124 -10.89 0.95 -13.34
N ARG A 125 -12.22 0.74 -13.32
CA ARG A 125 -12.88 -0.30 -14.13
C ARG A 125 -12.58 -0.08 -15.61
N LEU A 126 -12.29 -1.16 -16.34
CA LEU A 126 -12.17 -1.15 -17.79
C LEU A 126 -13.48 -1.65 -18.42
N HIS A 127 -14.06 -0.88 -19.34
CA HIS A 127 -15.26 -1.25 -20.10
C HIS A 127 -14.89 -2.11 -21.32
N ARG A 128 -15.68 -3.14 -21.60
CA ARG A 128 -15.46 -4.11 -22.70
C ARG A 128 -15.63 -3.55 -24.13
N GLY A 129 -15.93 -2.26 -24.28
CA GLY A 129 -16.18 -1.64 -25.59
C GLY A 129 -15.01 -1.77 -26.57
N TYR A 130 -13.77 -1.72 -26.06
CA TYR A 130 -12.57 -1.89 -26.88
C TYR A 130 -12.41 -3.32 -27.39
N GLU A 131 -12.85 -4.35 -26.64
CA GLU A 131 -12.80 -5.75 -27.09
C GLU A 131 -13.66 -5.97 -28.33
N LEU A 132 -14.85 -5.35 -28.34
CA LEU A 132 -15.76 -5.43 -29.49
C LEU A 132 -15.14 -4.84 -30.75
N ILE A 133 -14.46 -3.69 -30.61
CA ILE A 133 -13.73 -3.05 -31.72
C ILE A 133 -12.59 -3.94 -32.18
N ALA A 134 -11.77 -4.45 -31.25
CA ALA A 134 -10.62 -5.28 -31.55
C ALA A 134 -11.02 -6.56 -32.30
N ARG A 135 -12.06 -7.26 -31.85
CA ARG A 135 -12.57 -8.49 -32.49
C ARG A 135 -13.21 -8.20 -33.85
N HIS A 136 -14.02 -7.15 -33.96
CA HIS A 136 -14.68 -6.81 -35.21
C HIS A 136 -13.67 -6.40 -36.30
N ALA A 137 -12.60 -5.70 -35.92
CA ALA A 137 -11.54 -5.29 -36.81
C ALA A 137 -10.42 -6.34 -37.00
N ASN A 138 -10.46 -7.46 -36.26
CA ASN A 138 -9.35 -8.41 -36.09
C ASN A 138 -8.00 -7.70 -35.84
N ALA A 139 -8.03 -6.67 -34.98
CA ALA A 139 -6.93 -5.73 -34.81
C ALA A 139 -6.07 -6.05 -33.60
N GLN A 140 -4.78 -5.70 -33.68
CA GLN A 140 -3.92 -5.70 -32.51
C GLN A 140 -4.33 -4.59 -31.53
N VAL A 141 -4.21 -4.87 -30.24
CA VAL A 141 -4.51 -3.93 -29.16
C VAL A 141 -3.23 -3.56 -28.44
N VAL A 142 -2.88 -2.28 -28.43
CA VAL A 142 -1.66 -1.76 -27.80
C VAL A 142 -2.03 -1.07 -26.48
N PRO A 143 -1.63 -1.63 -25.32
CA PRO A 143 -1.82 -0.99 -24.04
C PRO A 143 -0.90 0.23 -23.91
N VAL A 144 -1.40 1.32 -23.33
CA VAL A 144 -0.61 2.53 -23.10
C VAL A 144 -0.75 3.01 -21.67
N TRP A 145 0.36 3.40 -21.08
CA TRP A 145 0.36 4.06 -19.78
C TRP A 145 0.89 5.49 -19.90
N LEU A 146 0.08 6.44 -19.43
CA LEU A 146 0.44 7.82 -19.25
C LEU A 146 0.86 7.98 -17.79
N ASP A 147 2.09 8.42 -17.51
CA ASP A 147 2.62 8.63 -16.17
C ASP A 147 2.92 10.11 -15.91
N GLN A 148 2.82 10.52 -14.64
CA GLN A 148 3.06 11.89 -14.19
C GLN A 148 2.18 12.92 -14.92
N LEU A 149 0.91 12.60 -15.16
CA LEU A 149 -0.12 13.60 -15.46
C LEU A 149 -0.87 14.04 -14.19
N TRP A 150 -0.86 13.19 -13.16
CA TRP A 150 -1.35 13.47 -11.81
C TRP A 150 -0.46 14.52 -11.09
N GLY A 151 -1.08 15.50 -10.43
CA GLY A 151 -0.40 16.62 -9.77
C GLY A 151 -0.06 17.81 -10.70
N SER A 152 -0.35 17.73 -12.00
CA SER A 152 -0.31 18.87 -12.93
C SER A 152 -1.46 19.86 -12.67
N ILE A 153 -1.37 21.08 -13.20
CA ILE A 153 -2.43 22.11 -13.06
C ILE A 153 -3.79 21.69 -13.65
N PHE A 154 -3.79 20.62 -14.46
CA PHE A 154 -4.98 20.04 -15.10
C PHE A 154 -5.43 18.70 -14.46
N SER A 155 -4.79 18.27 -13.37
CA SER A 155 -5.24 17.11 -12.58
C SER A 155 -6.18 17.54 -11.45
N PHE A 156 -6.98 16.60 -10.92
CA PHE A 156 -7.89 16.89 -9.80
C PHE A 156 -7.18 17.07 -8.44
N GLN A 157 -5.91 16.67 -8.31
CA GLN A 157 -5.16 16.74 -7.05
C GLN A 157 -5.02 18.18 -6.53
N GLY A 158 -5.55 18.48 -5.34
CA GLY A 158 -5.40 19.79 -4.68
C GLY A 158 -6.39 20.89 -5.12
N GLY A 159 -7.58 20.56 -5.64
CA GLY A 159 -8.67 21.52 -5.87
C GLY A 159 -9.05 21.79 -7.34
N ARG A 160 -9.80 22.88 -7.59
CA ARG A 160 -10.34 23.27 -8.92
C ARG A 160 -9.23 23.72 -9.91
N PHE A 161 -9.55 23.72 -11.21
CA PHE A 161 -8.68 24.15 -12.31
C PHE A 161 -8.24 25.62 -12.18
N PHE A 162 -7.09 25.97 -12.76
CA PHE A 162 -6.54 27.35 -12.87
C PHE A 162 -6.18 28.10 -11.59
N THR A 163 -6.48 27.57 -10.39
CA THR A 163 -5.98 28.12 -9.11
C THR A 163 -4.65 27.51 -8.66
N LYS A 164 -4.09 26.58 -9.45
CA LYS A 164 -2.85 25.85 -9.14
C LYS A 164 -1.68 26.45 -9.90
N PHE A 165 -0.61 26.80 -9.19
CA PHE A 165 0.69 27.05 -9.81
C PHE A 165 1.39 25.72 -10.12
N PRO A 166 1.97 25.53 -11.31
CA PRO A 166 2.69 24.31 -11.65
C PRO A 166 3.91 24.14 -10.75
N LYS A 167 4.06 22.96 -10.14
CA LYS A 167 5.21 22.64 -9.26
C LYS A 167 6.55 22.67 -10.03
N ARG A 168 6.51 22.44 -11.35
CA ARG A 168 7.63 22.50 -12.30
C ARG A 168 7.10 22.84 -13.69
N ILE A 169 7.83 23.69 -14.44
CA ILE A 169 7.62 23.93 -15.87
C ILE A 169 8.97 23.69 -16.58
N PRO A 170 9.02 22.90 -17.67
CA PRO A 170 7.95 22.03 -18.17
C PRO A 170 7.73 20.81 -17.27
N TYR A 171 6.48 20.38 -17.08
CA TYR A 171 6.13 19.21 -16.28
C TYR A 171 6.50 17.94 -17.05
N PRO A 172 7.29 17.01 -16.46
CA PRO A 172 7.64 15.77 -17.15
C PRO A 172 6.42 14.86 -17.26
N VAL A 173 6.18 14.32 -18.45
CA VAL A 173 5.15 13.31 -18.72
C VAL A 173 5.82 12.17 -19.46
N THR A 174 5.57 10.95 -19.02
CA THR A 174 6.08 9.75 -19.70
C THR A 174 4.91 9.00 -20.29
N ILE A 175 5.01 8.63 -21.57
CA ILE A 175 4.03 7.79 -22.25
C ILE A 175 4.75 6.51 -22.67
N THR A 176 4.25 5.38 -22.19
CA THR A 176 4.83 4.07 -22.51
C THR A 176 3.83 3.24 -23.29
N PHE A 177 4.21 2.82 -24.49
CA PHE A 177 3.46 1.89 -25.32
C PHE A 177 3.92 0.46 -25.02
N GLY A 178 3.00 -0.38 -24.55
CA GLY A 178 3.29 -1.79 -24.27
C GLY A 178 3.23 -2.67 -25.50
N LYS A 179 3.45 -3.97 -25.30
CA LYS A 179 3.46 -4.96 -26.38
C LYS A 179 2.04 -5.14 -26.96
N PRO A 180 1.89 -5.28 -28.29
CA PRO A 180 0.60 -5.50 -28.91
C PRO A 180 0.02 -6.87 -28.51
N LEU A 181 -1.24 -6.88 -28.10
CA LEU A 181 -2.04 -8.07 -27.86
C LEU A 181 -2.83 -8.44 -29.11
N LYS A 182 -3.07 -9.73 -29.34
CA LYS A 182 -4.01 -10.18 -30.37
C LYS A 182 -5.45 -9.92 -29.91
N ALA A 183 -6.37 -9.69 -30.84
CA ALA A 183 -7.78 -9.41 -30.56
C ALA A 183 -8.42 -10.43 -29.60
N ASP A 184 -8.15 -11.73 -29.79
CA ASP A 184 -8.74 -12.80 -28.98
C ASP A 184 -8.16 -12.87 -27.56
N SER A 185 -6.93 -12.40 -27.36
CA SER A 185 -6.23 -12.39 -26.07
C SER A 185 -6.41 -11.11 -25.26
N ALA A 186 -7.02 -10.07 -25.84
CA ALA A 186 -7.12 -8.74 -25.24
C ALA A 186 -8.35 -8.59 -24.31
N ASP A 187 -8.69 -9.62 -23.55
CA ASP A 187 -9.78 -9.53 -22.56
C ASP A 187 -9.48 -8.51 -21.43
N VAL A 188 -10.52 -8.12 -20.68
CA VAL A 188 -10.38 -7.14 -19.58
C VAL A 188 -9.29 -7.51 -18.57
N ALA A 189 -9.17 -8.79 -18.20
CA ALA A 189 -8.23 -9.24 -17.19
C ALA A 189 -6.79 -9.05 -17.67
N THR A 190 -6.50 -9.52 -18.88
CA THR A 190 -5.19 -9.41 -19.54
C THR A 190 -4.84 -7.94 -19.77
N MET A 191 -5.78 -7.16 -20.27
CA MET A 191 -5.60 -5.72 -20.51
C MET A 191 -5.29 -4.96 -19.21
N ARG A 192 -6.01 -5.25 -18.11
CA ARG A 192 -5.74 -4.67 -16.79
C ARG A 192 -4.35 -5.04 -16.31
N GLU A 193 -3.96 -6.30 -16.45
CA GLU A 193 -2.64 -6.78 -16.03
C GLU A 193 -1.51 -6.06 -16.77
N GLU A 194 -1.62 -5.92 -18.09
CA GLU A 194 -0.63 -5.21 -18.90
C GLU A 194 -0.56 -3.72 -18.56
N LEU A 195 -1.70 -3.06 -18.29
CA LEU A 195 -1.71 -1.68 -17.81
C LEU A 195 -1.03 -1.56 -16.43
N LEU A 196 -1.29 -2.46 -15.50
CA LEU A 196 -0.63 -2.47 -14.18
C LEU A 196 0.89 -2.65 -14.33
N LYS A 197 1.34 -3.54 -15.22
CA LYS A 197 2.77 -3.74 -15.55
C LYS A 197 3.41 -2.48 -16.14
N LEU A 198 2.71 -1.78 -17.04
CA LEU A 198 3.19 -0.51 -17.59
C LEU A 198 3.21 0.61 -16.54
N GLY A 199 2.21 0.65 -15.66
CA GLY A 199 2.14 1.59 -14.55
C GLY A 199 3.29 1.41 -13.57
N GLU A 200 3.57 0.18 -13.17
CA GLU A 200 4.77 -0.19 -12.41
C GLU A 200 6.04 0.24 -13.14
N PHE A 201 6.19 -0.11 -14.42
CA PHE A 201 7.36 0.24 -15.23
C PHE A 201 7.65 1.74 -15.23
N CYS A 202 6.62 2.57 -15.40
CA CYS A 202 6.77 4.01 -15.42
C CYS A 202 7.07 4.57 -14.03
N PHE A 203 6.29 4.17 -13.03
CA PHE A 203 6.43 4.66 -11.66
C PHE A 203 7.81 4.33 -11.10
N SER A 204 8.30 3.10 -11.32
CA SER A 204 9.62 2.64 -10.89
C SER A 204 10.77 3.47 -11.49
N ARG A 205 10.58 4.14 -12.63
CA ARG A 205 11.63 4.98 -13.26
C ARG A 205 11.60 6.44 -12.83
N ARG A 206 10.72 6.81 -11.90
CA ARG A 206 10.66 8.18 -11.37
C ARG A 206 11.97 8.52 -10.62
N PRO A 207 12.71 9.58 -11.02
CA PRO A 207 14.00 9.92 -10.39
C PRO A 207 13.93 10.30 -8.90
N SER A 208 12.73 10.55 -8.37
CA SER A 208 12.56 10.78 -6.94
C SER A 208 12.79 9.52 -6.10
N LEU A 209 12.57 8.33 -6.67
CA LEU A 209 12.68 7.07 -5.94
C LEU A 209 14.12 6.69 -5.62
N ASP A 210 15.10 7.22 -6.35
CA ASP A 210 16.51 6.93 -6.12
C ASP A 210 17.16 7.84 -5.06
N ARG A 211 16.40 8.80 -4.51
CA ARG A 211 16.91 9.73 -3.51
C ARG A 211 17.14 9.04 -2.17
N HIS A 212 18.05 9.61 -1.39
CA HIS A 212 18.27 9.17 -0.03
C HIS A 212 17.07 9.53 0.87
N LEU A 213 16.67 8.62 1.76
CA LEU A 213 15.50 8.80 2.63
C LEU A 213 15.58 10.09 3.48
N ALA A 214 16.77 10.38 4.04
CA ALA A 214 17.00 11.62 4.78
C ALA A 214 16.81 12.88 3.91
N GLU A 215 17.13 12.83 2.61
CA GLU A 215 16.90 13.96 1.72
C GLU A 215 15.41 14.28 1.59
N GLU A 216 14.56 13.26 1.43
CA GLU A 216 13.10 13.45 1.38
C GLU A 216 12.55 13.98 2.71
N CYS A 217 13.04 13.49 3.85
CA CYS A 217 12.65 14.00 5.17
C CYS A 217 13.06 15.49 5.34
N VAL A 218 14.29 15.86 5.00
CA VAL A 218 14.75 17.27 5.08
C VAL A 218 13.91 18.17 4.18
N ARG A 219 13.63 17.72 2.94
CA ARG A 219 12.78 18.46 2.01
C ARG A 219 11.37 18.64 2.56
N GLY A 220 10.77 17.60 3.15
CA GLY A 220 9.44 17.62 3.77
C GLY A 220 9.33 18.59 4.95
N LEU A 221 10.27 18.46 5.90
CA LEU A 221 10.31 19.28 7.11
C LEU A 221 10.57 20.77 6.80
N LYS A 222 11.40 21.07 5.80
CA LYS A 222 11.68 22.46 5.40
C LYS A 222 10.56 23.17 4.65
N ARG A 223 9.51 22.48 4.15
CA ARG A 223 8.40 23.15 3.43
C ARG A 223 7.65 24.16 4.31
N ARG A 224 7.52 23.86 5.61
CA ARG A 224 6.79 24.70 6.60
C ARG A 224 7.48 24.64 7.98
N PRO A 225 8.66 25.25 8.14
CA PRO A 225 9.57 25.01 9.25
C PRO A 225 8.98 25.30 10.63
N PHE A 226 8.04 26.23 10.74
CA PHE A 226 7.45 26.65 12.02
C PHE A 226 6.16 25.91 12.39
N THR A 227 5.58 25.14 11.46
CA THR A 227 4.38 24.34 11.79
C THR A 227 4.72 23.18 12.71
N THR A 228 3.79 22.83 13.60
CA THR A 228 3.92 21.65 14.46
C THR A 228 4.05 20.39 13.61
N ALA A 229 5.12 19.62 13.84
CA ALA A 229 5.34 18.32 13.22
C ALA A 229 4.71 17.22 14.07
N VAL A 230 5.09 17.19 15.35
CA VAL A 230 4.68 16.17 16.31
C VAL A 230 4.25 16.81 17.62
N ILE A 231 3.21 16.24 18.20
CA ILE A 231 2.79 16.46 19.57
C ILE A 231 2.93 15.12 20.28
N ASP A 232 3.55 15.11 21.45
CA ASP A 232 3.61 13.91 22.27
C ASP A 232 2.31 13.79 23.07
N GLY A 233 1.60 12.68 22.91
CA GLY A 233 0.32 12.44 23.54
C GLY A 233 0.41 12.14 25.04
N THR A 234 1.60 11.85 25.57
CA THR A 234 1.81 11.60 27.01
C THR A 234 2.01 12.90 27.78
N ASP A 235 2.80 13.83 27.26
CA ASP A 235 3.15 15.09 27.96
C ASP A 235 2.62 16.37 27.27
N HIS A 236 1.92 16.23 26.14
CA HIS A 236 1.36 17.30 25.31
C HIS A 236 2.37 18.31 24.74
N SER A 237 3.66 18.05 24.89
CA SER A 237 4.72 18.89 24.36
C SER A 237 4.75 18.82 22.83
N ARG A 238 5.26 19.88 22.20
CA ARG A 238 5.19 20.09 20.75
C ARG A 238 6.57 20.33 20.17
N LEU A 239 6.86 19.71 19.04
CA LEU A 239 8.01 20.06 18.20
C LEU A 239 7.53 20.58 16.85
N SER A 240 8.02 21.76 16.47
CA SER A 240 7.88 22.24 15.09
C SER A 240 8.79 21.45 14.15
N ARG A 241 8.51 21.47 12.85
CA ARG A 241 9.31 20.76 11.84
C ARG A 241 10.80 21.13 11.90
N SER A 242 11.11 22.42 12.08
CA SER A 242 12.48 22.91 12.20
C SER A 242 13.15 22.47 13.51
N LYS A 243 12.43 22.47 14.63
CA LYS A 243 12.96 22.00 15.92
C LYS A 243 13.24 20.50 15.89
N LEU A 244 12.32 19.71 15.31
CA LEU A 244 12.51 18.28 15.11
C LEU A 244 13.73 18.00 14.22
N LEU A 245 13.85 18.71 13.09
CA LEU A 245 15.01 18.59 12.21
C LEU A 245 16.32 19.02 12.90
N GLY A 246 16.30 20.11 13.68
CA GLY A 246 17.45 20.58 14.43
C GLY A 246 17.92 19.60 15.50
N ALA A 247 16.98 19.01 16.25
CA ALA A 247 17.29 17.98 17.24
C ALA A 247 17.88 16.72 16.59
N ALA A 248 17.26 16.24 15.51
CA ALA A 248 17.74 15.07 14.79
C ALA A 248 19.10 15.32 14.10
N ALA A 249 19.33 16.51 13.56
CA ALA A 249 20.62 16.89 12.98
C ALA A 249 21.73 16.99 14.03
N ALA A 250 21.45 17.52 15.22
CA ALA A 250 22.42 17.54 16.31
C ALA A 250 22.79 16.12 16.76
N LEU A 251 21.78 15.26 16.95
CA LEU A 251 21.97 13.86 17.32
C LEU A 251 22.70 13.09 16.21
N SER A 252 22.40 13.32 14.93
CA SER A 252 23.06 12.63 13.82
C SER A 252 24.56 12.93 13.74
N ARG A 253 24.97 14.17 14.05
CA ARG A 253 26.39 14.54 14.14
C ARG A 253 27.11 13.83 15.27
N HIS A 254 26.45 13.64 16.42
CA HIS A 254 26.99 12.85 17.52
C HIS A 254 27.11 11.37 17.14
N LEU A 255 26.04 10.77 16.59
CA LEU A 255 26.04 9.38 16.16
C LEU A 255 27.12 9.08 15.12
N ARG A 256 27.33 9.97 14.15
CA ARG A 256 28.37 9.82 13.13
C ARG A 256 29.79 9.91 13.71
N LYS A 257 29.98 10.71 14.77
CA LYS A 257 31.29 10.95 15.38
C LYS A 257 31.68 9.82 16.33
N GLU A 258 30.75 9.39 17.18
CA GLU A 258 31.07 8.48 18.29
C GLU A 258 30.96 7.00 17.88
N PHE A 259 30.17 6.66 16.85
CA PHE A 259 29.92 5.27 16.47
C PHE A 259 30.22 5.02 14.99
N SER A 260 31.05 4.02 14.70
CA SER A 260 31.32 3.57 13.33
C SER A 260 30.27 2.60 12.79
N ASP A 261 29.38 2.09 13.65
CA ASP A 261 28.35 1.10 13.33
C ASP A 261 27.40 1.55 12.21
N GLY A 262 27.18 0.69 11.21
CA GLY A 262 26.25 0.97 10.10
C GLY A 262 24.77 0.87 10.50
N ARG A 263 24.47 0.09 11.54
CA ARG A 263 23.12 -0.14 12.08
C ARG A 263 23.05 0.31 13.53
N ILE A 264 21.97 0.98 13.90
CA ILE A 264 21.72 1.44 15.27
C ILE A 264 20.35 0.91 15.71
N ALA A 265 20.32 0.18 16.83
CA ALA A 265 19.07 -0.32 17.38
C ALA A 265 18.25 0.84 17.96
N ILE A 266 16.94 0.82 17.76
CA ILE A 266 16.00 1.76 18.38
C ILE A 266 15.03 0.94 19.22
N VAL A 267 15.05 1.18 20.53
CA VAL A 267 14.23 0.47 21.51
C VAL A 267 13.38 1.50 22.23
N LEU A 268 12.38 2.02 21.51
CA LEU A 268 11.47 3.07 21.97
C LEU A 268 10.07 2.85 21.41
N PRO A 269 9.00 3.16 22.17
CA PRO A 269 7.64 3.15 21.66
C PRO A 269 7.40 4.34 20.71
N ALA A 270 6.23 4.35 20.06
CA ALA A 270 5.79 5.46 19.23
C ALA A 270 5.71 6.76 20.07
N SER A 271 6.65 7.67 19.83
CA SER A 271 6.88 8.88 20.63
C SER A 271 7.65 9.92 19.82
N LYS A 272 7.63 11.18 20.26
CA LYS A 272 8.49 12.23 19.66
C LYS A 272 9.98 11.84 19.72
N GLY A 273 10.40 11.16 20.79
CA GLY A 273 11.78 10.72 20.98
C GLY A 273 12.19 9.68 19.95
N SER A 274 11.33 8.68 19.69
CA SER A 274 11.57 7.67 18.67
C SER A 274 11.62 8.27 17.26
N MET A 275 10.80 9.28 16.96
CA MET A 275 10.91 10.02 15.69
C MET A 275 12.25 10.75 15.53
N VAL A 276 12.71 11.41 16.59
CA VAL A 276 14.02 12.09 16.58
C VAL A 276 15.15 11.08 16.41
N ALA A 277 15.10 9.94 17.10
CA ALA A 277 16.08 8.88 16.95
C ALA A 277 16.15 8.34 15.52
N ASN A 278 15.00 7.91 14.96
CA ASN A 278 14.91 7.38 13.61
C ASN A 278 15.44 8.37 12.57
N LEU A 279 14.98 9.63 12.63
CA LEU A 279 15.47 10.67 11.73
C LEU A 279 16.97 10.94 11.91
N ALA A 280 17.49 10.94 13.14
CA ALA A 280 18.90 11.18 13.42
C ALA A 280 19.80 10.06 12.88
N VAL A 281 19.39 8.79 13.03
CA VAL A 281 20.14 7.64 12.50
C VAL A 281 20.21 7.73 10.97
N THR A 282 19.08 8.01 10.29
CA THR A 282 19.10 8.18 8.83
C THR A 282 19.88 9.42 8.39
N LEU A 283 19.84 10.53 9.14
CA LEU A 283 20.68 11.71 8.87
C LEU A 283 22.18 11.45 9.15
N ALA A 284 22.50 10.42 9.92
CA ALA A 284 23.88 9.97 10.13
C ALA A 284 24.35 9.04 9.00
N ASP A 285 23.53 8.81 7.96
CA ASP A 285 23.79 7.85 6.89
C ASP A 285 23.99 6.43 7.47
N LYS A 286 23.14 6.09 8.44
CA LYS A 286 23.08 4.81 9.14
C LYS A 286 21.67 4.24 9.06
N VAL A 287 21.54 2.95 9.34
CA VAL A 287 20.28 2.21 9.26
C VAL A 287 19.64 2.09 10.66
N PRO A 288 18.46 2.69 10.90
CA PRO A 288 17.67 2.39 12.09
C PRO A 288 17.14 0.96 12.07
N VAL A 289 17.25 0.29 13.23
CA VAL A 289 16.73 -1.05 13.47
C VAL A 289 15.77 -0.97 14.67
N ASP A 290 14.49 -0.70 14.39
CA ASP A 290 13.47 -0.64 15.42
C ASP A 290 13.17 -2.07 15.94
N LEU A 291 13.59 -2.36 17.18
CA LEU A 291 13.42 -3.68 17.78
C LEU A 291 12.07 -3.83 18.46
N ASN A 292 11.47 -5.01 18.28
CA ASN A 292 10.24 -5.36 18.96
C ASN A 292 10.52 -5.81 20.40
N PHE A 293 10.49 -4.84 21.31
CA PHE A 293 10.71 -5.05 22.74
C PHE A 293 9.61 -5.84 23.46
N THR A 294 8.51 -6.20 22.79
CA THR A 294 7.50 -7.10 23.35
C THR A 294 7.78 -8.56 23.02
N MET A 295 8.80 -8.85 22.20
CA MET A 295 9.24 -10.23 21.92
C MET A 295 10.10 -10.75 23.08
N GLY A 296 10.09 -12.07 23.25
CA GLY A 296 10.91 -12.73 24.27
C GLY A 296 12.42 -12.46 24.08
N ARG A 297 13.17 -12.55 25.19
CA ARG A 297 14.62 -12.28 25.23
C ARG A 297 15.40 -12.99 24.13
N ALA A 298 15.23 -14.30 23.99
CA ALA A 298 15.96 -15.11 23.00
C ALA A 298 15.74 -14.63 21.55
N ALA A 299 14.52 -14.18 21.23
CA ALA A 299 14.21 -13.66 19.90
C ALA A 299 14.92 -12.32 19.67
N ASN A 300 14.94 -11.42 20.66
CA ASN A 300 15.66 -10.16 20.59
C ASN A 300 17.20 -10.36 20.56
N GLU A 301 17.74 -11.35 21.27
CA GLU A 301 19.17 -11.73 21.17
C GLU A 301 19.52 -12.18 19.76
N SER A 302 18.66 -12.99 19.15
CA SER A 302 18.81 -13.40 17.74
C SER A 302 18.77 -12.20 16.79
N CYS A 303 17.84 -11.26 16.98
CA CYS A 303 17.78 -10.01 16.21
C CYS A 303 19.09 -9.21 16.33
N CYS A 304 19.56 -8.96 17.55
CA CYS A 304 20.80 -8.21 17.82
C CYS A 304 22.02 -8.88 17.16
N ARG A 305 22.16 -10.20 17.32
CA ARG A 305 23.25 -10.97 16.72
C ARG A 305 23.20 -10.93 15.19
N ARG A 306 22.04 -11.18 14.57
CA ARG A 306 21.89 -11.21 13.10
C ARG A 306 22.13 -9.84 12.47
N ALA A 307 21.72 -8.77 13.13
CA ALA A 307 21.91 -7.41 12.64
C ALA A 307 23.25 -6.79 13.05
N ASN A 308 24.08 -7.48 13.85
CA ASN A 308 25.32 -6.99 14.43
C ASN A 308 25.13 -5.67 15.19
N LEU A 309 24.15 -5.64 16.11
CA LEU A 309 23.79 -4.45 16.88
C LEU A 309 24.67 -4.33 18.13
N ARG A 310 25.56 -3.34 18.14
CA ARG A 310 26.39 -2.98 19.31
C ARG A 310 25.93 -1.70 20.01
N VAL A 311 25.15 -0.88 19.31
CA VAL A 311 24.66 0.42 19.81
C VAL A 311 23.14 0.45 19.75
N ALA A 312 22.51 0.87 20.85
CA ALA A 312 21.07 1.11 20.95
C ALA A 312 20.76 2.54 21.39
N ILE A 313 19.64 3.06 20.91
CA ILE A 313 19.01 4.29 21.40
C ILE A 313 17.74 3.89 22.18
N SER A 314 17.64 4.38 23.42
CA SER A 314 16.46 4.20 24.26
C SER A 314 16.25 5.40 25.19
N ALA A 315 15.49 5.23 26.26
CA ALA A 315 15.27 6.21 27.32
C ALA A 315 15.41 5.55 28.69
N THR A 316 15.80 6.30 29.73
CA THR A 316 16.07 5.78 31.08
C THR A 316 14.91 4.93 31.61
N GLN A 317 13.70 5.49 31.58
CA GLN A 317 12.49 4.81 32.03
C GLN A 317 12.23 3.49 31.28
N PHE A 318 12.61 3.41 30.00
CA PHE A 318 12.39 2.22 29.18
C PHE A 318 13.44 1.14 29.47
N THR A 319 14.69 1.54 29.66
CA THR A 319 15.77 0.64 30.10
C THR A 319 15.49 0.03 31.48
N GLU A 320 14.94 0.81 32.41
CA GLU A 320 14.58 0.34 33.75
C GLU A 320 13.37 -0.60 33.74
N ARG A 321 12.41 -0.35 32.84
CA ARG A 321 11.22 -1.19 32.68
C ARG A 321 11.56 -2.54 32.03
N LEU A 322 12.48 -2.57 31.08
CA LEU A 322 12.86 -3.75 30.31
C LEU A 322 14.13 -4.41 30.88
N LYS A 323 14.02 -4.97 32.09
CA LYS A 323 15.15 -5.60 32.80
C LYS A 323 15.71 -6.83 32.07
N ASP A 324 14.82 -7.63 31.47
CA ASP A 324 15.19 -8.88 30.79
C ASP A 324 15.48 -8.70 29.28
N PHE A 325 15.58 -7.44 28.81
CA PHE A 325 15.87 -7.16 27.42
C PHE A 325 17.37 -7.28 27.14
N PRO A 326 17.77 -7.92 26.03
CA PRO A 326 19.18 -8.10 25.68
C PRO A 326 19.78 -6.82 25.08
N TRP A 327 20.10 -5.87 25.96
CA TRP A 327 20.66 -4.57 25.60
C TRP A 327 22.04 -4.73 24.91
N PRO A 328 22.29 -4.02 23.79
CA PRO A 328 23.63 -3.92 23.21
C PRO A 328 24.65 -3.25 24.14
N GLU A 329 25.93 -3.39 23.81
CA GLU A 329 27.08 -2.88 24.58
C GLU A 329 26.95 -1.39 24.95
N HIS A 330 26.47 -0.57 24.02
CA HIS A 330 26.30 0.86 24.21
C HIS A 330 24.83 1.26 24.12
N VAL A 331 24.26 1.78 25.20
CA VAL A 331 22.88 2.29 25.23
C VAL A 331 22.86 3.81 25.42
N LEU A 332 22.44 4.52 24.39
CA LEU A 332 22.24 5.97 24.40
C LEU A 332 20.83 6.29 24.91
N LYS A 333 20.75 6.88 26.10
CA LYS A 333 19.49 7.34 26.68
C LYS A 333 19.17 8.77 26.23
N LEU A 334 18.12 8.95 25.42
CA LEU A 334 17.80 10.24 24.82
C LEU A 334 17.47 11.32 25.85
N ASP A 335 16.77 10.97 26.92
CA ASP A 335 16.39 11.86 28.00
C ASP A 335 17.59 12.39 28.79
N GLU A 336 18.70 11.65 28.84
CA GLU A 336 19.96 12.10 29.43
C GLU A 336 20.82 12.90 28.41
N LEU A 337 20.82 12.46 27.14
CA LEU A 337 21.69 13.00 26.10
C LEU A 337 21.19 14.34 25.54
N ILE A 338 19.90 14.46 25.24
CA ILE A 338 19.30 15.65 24.62
C ILE A 338 19.53 16.93 25.46
N PRO A 339 19.36 16.92 26.80
CA PRO A 339 19.67 18.09 27.63
C PRO A 339 21.13 18.55 27.57
N ARG A 340 22.09 17.64 27.37
CA ARG A 340 23.53 17.95 27.25
C ARG A 340 23.88 18.58 25.90
N MET A 341 23.02 18.43 24.89
CA MET A 341 23.25 18.88 23.51
C MET A 341 22.47 20.16 23.14
N LYS A 342 21.92 20.90 24.11
CA LYS A 342 21.07 22.08 23.85
C LYS A 342 21.71 23.10 22.90
N ARG A 343 23.00 23.39 23.06
CA ARG A 343 23.72 24.36 22.20
C ARG A 343 23.77 23.89 20.75
N GLN A 344 24.07 22.61 20.53
CA GLN A 344 24.14 21.98 19.22
C GLN A 344 22.75 21.90 18.57
N ILE A 345 21.71 21.59 19.36
CA ILE A 345 20.32 21.57 18.89
C ILE A 345 19.88 22.96 18.43
N VAL A 346 20.18 24.01 19.20
CA VAL A 346 19.86 25.40 18.82
C VAL A 346 20.59 25.80 17.54
N PHE A 347 21.88 25.49 17.43
CA PHE A 347 22.65 25.74 16.22
C PHE A 347 22.01 25.06 14.99
N TRP A 348 21.75 23.75 15.06
CA TRP A 348 21.16 23.02 13.94
C TRP A 348 19.71 23.41 13.66
N TRP A 349 18.96 23.85 14.66
CA TRP A 349 17.63 24.42 14.48
C TRP A 349 17.68 25.71 13.65
N ILE A 350 18.61 26.63 13.97
CA ILE A 350 18.82 27.86 13.20
C ILE A 350 19.21 27.50 11.75
N MET A 351 20.13 26.56 11.56
CA MET A 351 20.52 26.07 10.23
C MET A 351 19.34 25.44 9.47
N ALA A 352 18.50 24.67 10.17
CA ALA A 352 17.29 24.06 9.61
C ALA A 352 16.26 25.10 9.15
N VAL A 353 16.26 26.31 9.72
CA VAL A 353 15.42 27.43 9.27
C VAL A 353 16.07 28.17 8.09
N LEU A 354 17.29 28.69 8.28
CA LEU A 354 17.90 29.67 7.39
C LEU A 354 18.52 29.05 6.12
N VAL A 355 19.10 27.86 6.21
CA VAL A 355 19.91 27.30 5.12
C VAL A 355 19.04 26.57 4.09
N PRO A 356 19.14 26.85 2.78
CA PRO A 356 18.41 26.11 1.75
C PRO A 356 18.63 24.60 1.82
N ALA A 357 17.61 23.80 1.51
CA ALA A 357 17.64 22.34 1.70
C ALA A 357 18.87 21.67 1.06
N ARG A 358 19.25 22.08 -0.15
CA ARG A 358 20.42 21.53 -0.86
C ARG A 358 21.73 21.76 -0.12
N LEU A 359 21.91 22.93 0.51
CA LEU A 359 23.12 23.24 1.25
C LEU A 359 23.11 22.55 2.62
N LEU A 360 21.96 22.49 3.29
CA LEU A 360 21.82 21.77 4.55
C LEU A 360 22.17 20.28 4.40
N LEU A 361 21.71 19.65 3.32
CA LEU A 361 22.05 18.26 3.00
C LEU A 361 23.55 18.04 2.81
N ARG A 362 24.25 19.00 2.16
CA ARG A 362 25.71 18.95 2.02
C ARG A 362 26.41 19.10 3.37
N LEU A 363 25.96 20.04 4.22
CA LEU A 363 26.52 20.24 5.57
C LEU A 363 26.34 19.00 6.46
N LEU A 364 25.21 18.31 6.31
CA LEU A 364 24.92 17.06 7.00
C LEU A 364 25.59 15.84 6.37
N GLN A 365 26.30 16.01 5.25
CA GLN A 365 27.00 14.96 4.51
C GLN A 365 26.04 13.83 4.07
N ILE A 366 24.84 14.20 3.63
CA ILE A 366 23.84 13.23 3.15
C ILE A 366 24.12 12.89 1.68
N PRO A 367 24.24 11.60 1.31
CA PRO A 367 24.32 11.19 -0.08
C PRO A 367 23.10 11.66 -0.89
N LYS A 368 23.30 12.03 -2.15
CA LYS A 368 22.18 12.41 -3.04
C LYS A 368 21.33 11.22 -3.48
N LYS A 369 21.94 10.04 -3.54
CA LYS A 369 21.29 8.80 -3.97
C LYS A 369 21.34 7.80 -2.83
N GLY A 370 20.18 7.22 -2.52
CA GLY A 370 20.05 6.06 -1.64
C GLY A 370 19.72 4.82 -2.46
N GLY A 371 18.70 4.92 -3.31
CA GLY A 371 18.31 3.83 -4.22
C GLY A 371 18.05 2.53 -3.47
N HIS A 372 18.69 1.46 -3.93
CA HIS A 372 18.55 0.11 -3.37
C HIS A 372 19.36 -0.14 -2.10
N ALA A 373 20.12 0.84 -1.60
CA ALA A 373 20.83 0.68 -0.32
C ALA A 373 19.84 0.58 0.85
N GLU A 374 20.19 -0.25 1.84
CA GLU A 374 19.43 -0.47 3.06
C GLU A 374 19.17 0.86 3.79
N ALA A 375 17.91 1.12 4.12
CA ALA A 375 17.49 2.34 4.81
C ALA A 375 16.82 2.07 6.15
N VAL A 376 16.14 0.93 6.29
CA VAL A 376 15.47 0.49 7.52
C VAL A 376 15.58 -1.03 7.58
N LEU A 377 15.85 -1.57 8.76
CA LEU A 377 15.79 -3.01 9.01
C LEU A 377 14.70 -3.28 10.04
N LEU A 378 13.73 -4.12 9.68
CA LEU A 378 12.66 -4.57 10.58
C LEU A 378 12.70 -6.08 10.73
N PHE A 379 12.36 -6.57 11.92
CA PHE A 379 12.26 -8.01 12.16
C PHE A 379 10.82 -8.48 12.17
N THR A 380 10.53 -9.57 11.47
CA THR A 380 9.23 -10.25 11.50
C THR A 380 9.34 -11.59 12.22
N SER A 381 8.27 -12.00 12.89
CA SER A 381 8.16 -13.34 13.48
C SER A 381 8.20 -14.39 12.36
N GLY A 382 9.21 -15.27 12.40
CA GLY A 382 9.33 -16.35 11.44
C GLY A 382 8.39 -17.51 11.75
N THR A 383 7.87 -18.16 10.70
CA THR A 383 7.16 -19.44 10.81
C THR A 383 8.00 -20.55 11.49
N THR A 384 9.33 -20.44 11.44
CA THR A 384 10.29 -21.36 12.07
C THR A 384 10.67 -20.97 13.50
N GLY A 385 10.07 -19.91 14.06
CA GLY A 385 10.33 -19.41 15.42
C GLY A 385 11.45 -18.37 15.52
N GLU A 386 12.46 -18.38 14.64
CA GLU A 386 13.48 -17.34 14.62
C GLU A 386 13.02 -16.08 13.84
N PRO A 387 13.26 -14.86 14.37
CA PRO A 387 12.92 -13.63 13.67
C PRO A 387 13.73 -13.44 12.39
N LYS A 388 13.10 -12.91 11.35
CA LYS A 388 13.72 -12.65 10.04
C LYS A 388 13.91 -11.17 9.86
N GLY A 389 15.13 -10.74 9.52
CA GLY A 389 15.40 -9.35 9.16
C GLY A 389 14.92 -9.08 7.74
N VAL A 390 14.01 -8.13 7.58
CA VAL A 390 13.49 -7.65 6.30
C VAL A 390 14.24 -6.37 5.95
N VAL A 391 15.08 -6.43 4.91
CA VAL A 391 15.92 -5.32 4.47
C VAL A 391 15.08 -4.39 3.59
N ILE A 392 14.76 -3.20 4.09
CA ILE A 392 13.97 -2.19 3.38
C ILE A 392 14.92 -1.10 2.87
N SER A 393 14.98 -0.91 1.55
CA SER A 393 15.85 0.09 0.94
C SER A 393 15.26 1.51 0.98
N HIS A 394 16.10 2.52 0.70
CA HIS A 394 15.63 3.91 0.57
C HIS A 394 14.52 4.02 -0.47
N ARG A 395 14.70 3.32 -1.59
CA ARG A 395 13.75 3.24 -2.68
C ARG A 395 12.43 2.64 -2.24
N ASN A 396 12.44 1.61 -1.37
CA ASN A 396 11.21 1.01 -0.88
C ASN A 396 10.39 1.99 -0.03
N VAL A 397 11.03 2.67 0.93
CA VAL A 397 10.34 3.64 1.80
C VAL A 397 9.84 4.84 0.98
N VAL A 398 10.70 5.43 0.14
CA VAL A 398 10.32 6.59 -0.70
C VAL A 398 9.25 6.21 -1.73
N GLY A 399 9.33 5.01 -2.29
CA GLY A 399 8.33 4.41 -3.16
C GLY A 399 6.98 4.31 -2.46
N ASN A 400 6.92 3.60 -1.33
CA ASN A 400 5.66 3.38 -0.64
C ASN A 400 5.05 4.67 -0.06
N VAL A 401 5.87 5.59 0.44
CA VAL A 401 5.40 6.94 0.83
C VAL A 401 4.83 7.71 -0.37
N SER A 402 5.44 7.60 -1.55
CA SER A 402 4.91 8.24 -2.76
C SER A 402 3.58 7.62 -3.20
N GLN A 403 3.46 6.30 -3.12
CA GLN A 403 2.22 5.56 -3.40
C GLN A 403 1.11 5.95 -2.42
N PHE A 404 1.42 5.93 -1.12
CA PHE A 404 0.47 6.26 -0.07
C PHE A 404 0.01 7.72 -0.12
N ARG A 405 0.91 8.66 -0.47
CA ARG A 405 0.55 10.07 -0.71
C ARG A 405 -0.47 10.22 -1.82
N GLU A 406 -0.31 9.50 -2.93
CA GLU A 406 -1.23 9.57 -4.07
C GLU A 406 -2.61 9.01 -3.71
N LEU A 407 -2.66 7.95 -2.90
CA LEU A 407 -3.89 7.35 -2.39
C LEU A 407 -4.65 8.25 -1.39
N LEU A 408 -3.95 8.81 -0.39
CA LEU A 408 -4.59 9.58 0.67
C LEU A 408 -5.01 11.00 0.27
N ASP A 409 -4.26 11.61 -0.66
CA ASP A 409 -4.31 13.04 -1.02
C ASP A 409 -4.52 13.95 0.21
N ALA A 410 -3.63 13.80 1.20
CA ALA A 410 -3.77 14.47 2.48
C ALA A 410 -3.83 16.01 2.34
N ARG A 411 -4.84 16.60 2.98
CA ARG A 411 -5.08 18.03 3.07
C ARG A 411 -4.13 18.64 4.08
N LYS A 412 -3.91 19.95 3.96
CA LYS A 412 -3.06 20.72 4.88
C LYS A 412 -3.54 20.69 6.34
N THR A 413 -4.83 20.42 6.55
CA THR A 413 -5.48 20.33 7.87
C THR A 413 -5.48 18.92 8.43
N ASP A 414 -5.08 17.92 7.65
CA ASP A 414 -5.11 16.54 8.12
C ASP A 414 -4.02 16.28 9.15
N ALA A 415 -4.35 15.43 10.12
CA ALA A 415 -3.47 15.00 11.18
C ALA A 415 -3.72 13.54 11.55
N ILE A 416 -2.66 12.85 11.98
CA ILE A 416 -2.66 11.40 12.24
C ILE A 416 -2.42 11.12 13.72
N LEU A 417 -3.17 10.15 14.28
CA LEU A 417 -2.76 9.49 15.51
C LEU A 417 -1.67 8.45 15.21
N ALA A 418 -0.46 8.66 15.71
CA ALA A 418 0.67 7.76 15.58
C ALA A 418 0.81 6.88 16.84
N SER A 419 -0.10 5.91 16.98
CA SER A 419 -0.08 4.92 18.07
C SER A 419 0.36 3.51 17.62
N LEU A 420 0.52 3.30 16.31
CA LEU A 420 1.10 2.08 15.77
C LEU A 420 2.60 1.98 16.11
N PRO A 421 3.11 0.81 16.55
CA PRO A 421 4.52 0.65 16.86
C PRO A 421 5.43 0.85 15.64
N PHE A 422 6.54 1.58 15.81
CA PHE A 422 7.48 1.85 14.71
C PHE A 422 8.35 0.64 14.33
N PHE A 423 8.50 -0.37 15.21
CA PHE A 423 9.10 -1.66 14.86
C PHE A 423 8.24 -2.52 13.93
N HIS A 424 6.99 -2.11 13.69
CA HIS A 424 6.13 -2.73 12.70
C HIS A 424 6.07 -1.83 11.46
N THR A 425 6.24 -2.40 10.27
CA THR A 425 6.27 -1.67 8.98
C THR A 425 5.09 -0.71 8.78
N PHE A 426 3.91 -1.07 9.30
CA PHE A 426 2.72 -0.23 9.22
C PHE A 426 2.88 1.08 10.02
N GLY A 427 3.44 1.02 11.22
CA GLY A 427 3.79 2.21 11.97
C GLY A 427 5.01 2.93 11.37
N SER A 428 6.06 2.17 11.05
CA SER A 428 7.31 2.71 10.49
C SER A 428 7.06 3.58 9.25
N THR A 429 6.42 3.05 8.22
CA THR A 429 6.19 3.81 6.99
C THR A 429 5.10 4.86 7.18
N VAL A 430 3.95 4.47 7.75
CA VAL A 430 2.73 5.28 7.59
C VAL A 430 2.56 6.33 8.70
N THR A 431 3.08 6.07 9.90
CA THR A 431 2.99 6.99 11.04
C THR A 431 4.34 7.60 11.46
N LEU A 432 5.45 7.20 10.85
CA LEU A 432 6.78 7.78 11.02
C LEU A 432 7.35 8.40 9.72
N TRP A 433 7.62 7.62 8.68
CA TRP A 433 8.30 8.15 7.47
C TRP A 433 7.41 9.06 6.61
N TYR A 434 6.15 8.66 6.40
CA TYR A 434 5.17 9.46 5.67
C TYR A 434 5.01 10.89 6.21
N PRO A 435 4.74 11.12 7.53
CA PRO A 435 4.61 12.47 8.06
C PRO A 435 5.93 13.25 8.05
N LEU A 436 7.10 12.60 8.15
CA LEU A 436 8.39 13.27 8.01
C LEU A 436 8.64 13.81 6.58
N ILE A 437 8.24 13.04 5.56
CA ILE A 437 8.45 13.37 4.15
C ILE A 437 7.37 14.33 3.61
N GLU A 438 6.10 14.08 3.93
CA GLU A 438 5.00 14.91 3.43
C GLU A 438 4.64 16.07 4.36
N GLY A 439 5.13 16.02 5.60
CA GLY A 439 4.88 17.06 6.59
C GLY A 439 3.45 17.03 7.10
N VAL A 440 2.86 15.85 7.30
CA VAL A 440 1.56 15.71 7.96
C VAL A 440 1.78 15.82 9.48
N ARG A 441 0.91 16.57 10.17
CA ARG A 441 0.99 16.72 11.63
C ARG A 441 0.60 15.40 12.30
N ILE A 442 1.35 14.98 13.31
CA ILE A 442 0.99 13.78 14.08
C ILE A 442 0.91 14.02 15.58
N VAL A 443 0.13 13.19 16.26
CA VAL A 443 0.14 13.04 17.72
C VAL A 443 0.63 11.62 18.02
N THR A 444 1.76 11.48 18.69
CA THR A 444 2.30 10.15 19.04
C THR A 444 1.73 9.66 20.36
N TYR A 445 1.40 8.37 20.47
CA TYR A 445 1.03 7.78 21.75
C TYR A 445 1.61 6.37 21.87
N PRO A 446 2.29 6.01 22.98
CA PRO A 446 3.09 4.79 23.03
C PRO A 446 2.27 3.50 23.10
N ASN A 447 1.02 3.55 23.56
CA ASN A 447 0.21 2.36 23.79
C ASN A 447 -1.11 2.36 22.97
N PRO A 448 -1.20 1.59 21.88
CA PRO A 448 -2.42 1.51 21.07
C PRO A 448 -3.60 0.86 21.80
N LEU A 449 -3.36 0.10 22.88
CA LEU A 449 -4.40 -0.59 23.66
C LEU A 449 -5.14 0.32 24.64
N GLU A 450 -4.67 1.55 24.86
CA GLU A 450 -5.36 2.52 25.74
C GLU A 450 -6.38 3.35 24.95
N GLY A 451 -7.41 2.69 24.41
CA GLY A 451 -8.38 3.27 23.47
C GLY A 451 -9.05 4.56 23.97
N ALA A 452 -9.38 4.66 25.27
CA ALA A 452 -9.99 5.87 25.84
C ALA A 452 -9.05 7.09 25.75
N LYS A 453 -7.76 6.92 26.06
CA LYS A 453 -6.78 8.00 25.95
C LYS A 453 -6.49 8.35 24.49
N ASN A 454 -6.39 7.34 23.62
CA ASN A 454 -6.24 7.56 22.18
C ASN A 454 -7.43 8.35 21.61
N ALA A 455 -8.66 8.02 21.99
CA ALA A 455 -9.87 8.74 21.60
C ALA A 455 -9.87 10.19 22.11
N ALA A 456 -9.50 10.42 23.38
CA ALA A 456 -9.35 11.76 23.93
C ALA A 456 -8.28 12.60 23.18
N LEU A 457 -7.20 11.98 22.69
CA LEU A 457 -6.20 12.66 21.86
C LEU A 457 -6.76 12.99 20.46
N ILE A 458 -7.56 12.11 19.86
CA ILE A 458 -8.24 12.35 18.58
C ILE A 458 -9.15 13.57 18.68
N GLU A 459 -9.94 13.64 19.75
CA GLU A 459 -10.81 14.77 20.05
C GLU A 459 -10.01 16.06 20.26
N ARG A 460 -9.09 16.05 21.23
CA ARG A 460 -8.34 17.23 21.67
C ARG A 460 -7.53 17.89 20.56
N TYR A 461 -6.99 17.09 19.64
CA TYR A 461 -6.13 17.59 18.56
C TYR A 461 -6.79 17.59 17.20
N GLU A 462 -8.09 17.29 17.13
CA GLU A 462 -8.89 17.21 15.90
C GLU A 462 -8.20 16.34 14.84
N LEU A 463 -7.82 15.13 15.23
CA LEU A 463 -7.14 14.22 14.32
C LEU A 463 -8.13 13.75 13.25
N THR A 464 -7.67 13.73 12.00
CA THR A 464 -8.53 13.41 10.85
C THR A 464 -8.34 11.97 10.39
N PHE A 465 -7.19 11.37 10.70
CA PHE A 465 -6.78 10.03 10.26
C PHE A 465 -6.51 9.13 11.46
N LEU A 466 -7.14 7.96 11.43
CA LEU A 466 -6.85 6.85 12.32
C LEU A 466 -6.41 5.65 11.48
N LEU A 467 -5.19 5.18 11.73
CA LEU A 467 -4.64 3.98 11.11
C LEU A 467 -4.46 2.95 12.23
N ALA A 468 -5.12 1.82 12.11
CA ALA A 468 -5.22 0.84 13.18
C ALA A 468 -5.28 -0.59 12.64
N THR A 469 -5.12 -1.57 13.53
CA THR A 469 -5.51 -2.95 13.22
C THR A 469 -6.96 -3.18 13.65
N PRO A 470 -7.67 -4.18 13.09
CA PRO A 470 -8.94 -4.66 13.63
C PRO A 470 -8.92 -4.90 15.14
N THR A 471 -7.86 -5.54 15.65
CA THR A 471 -7.63 -5.71 17.09
C THR A 471 -7.69 -4.39 17.86
N PHE A 472 -7.00 -3.34 17.39
CA PHE A 472 -7.03 -2.04 18.06
C PHE A 472 -8.38 -1.34 17.89
N LEU A 473 -9.05 -1.47 16.74
CA LEU A 473 -10.39 -0.91 16.52
C LEU A 473 -11.44 -1.46 17.50
N ARG A 474 -11.35 -2.74 17.91
CA ARG A 474 -12.20 -3.30 18.97
C ARG A 474 -12.06 -2.56 20.30
N VAL A 475 -10.88 -2.03 20.60
CA VAL A 475 -10.65 -1.23 21.82
C VAL A 475 -11.39 0.12 21.73
N TYR A 476 -11.31 0.81 20.58
CA TYR A 476 -12.08 2.05 20.36
C TYR A 476 -13.58 1.79 20.41
N LEU A 477 -14.04 0.71 19.78
CA LEU A 477 -15.45 0.31 19.79
C LEU A 477 -16.00 0.15 21.20
N ARG A 478 -15.18 -0.25 22.17
CA ARG A 478 -15.59 -0.40 23.58
C ARG A 478 -15.43 0.88 24.40
N LYS A 479 -14.34 1.62 24.19
CA LYS A 479 -13.85 2.64 25.13
C LYS A 479 -14.00 4.09 24.66
N ALA A 480 -14.32 4.33 23.39
CA ALA A 480 -14.46 5.67 22.83
C ALA A 480 -15.93 6.13 22.80
N GLU A 481 -16.14 7.41 23.03
CA GLU A 481 -17.44 8.07 22.83
C GLU A 481 -17.55 8.62 21.39
N PRO A 482 -18.76 8.66 20.79
CA PRO A 482 -18.92 9.11 19.40
C PRO A 482 -18.36 10.50 19.09
N GLN A 483 -18.51 11.45 20.01
CA GLN A 483 -17.99 12.81 19.87
C GLN A 483 -16.47 12.82 19.73
N GLN A 484 -15.77 11.90 20.40
CA GLN A 484 -14.31 11.83 20.41
C GLN A 484 -13.73 11.45 19.04
N LEU A 485 -14.49 10.73 18.23
CA LEU A 485 -14.07 10.26 16.90
C LEU A 485 -14.66 11.11 15.76
N SER A 486 -15.41 12.17 16.08
CA SER A 486 -16.16 12.98 15.13
C SER A 486 -15.27 13.67 14.08
N SER A 487 -14.07 14.09 14.47
CA SER A 487 -13.06 14.74 13.62
C SER A 487 -12.45 13.81 12.57
N LEU A 488 -12.52 12.48 12.77
CA LEU A 488 -11.98 11.50 11.85
C LEU A 488 -12.76 11.53 10.53
N ARG A 489 -12.03 11.73 9.42
CA ARG A 489 -12.58 11.62 8.06
C ARG A 489 -12.22 10.31 7.37
N LEU A 490 -11.20 9.62 7.88
CA LEU A 490 -10.68 8.40 7.28
C LEU A 490 -10.13 7.49 8.38
N ILE A 491 -10.63 6.26 8.38
CA ILE A 491 -10.18 5.20 9.28
C ILE A 491 -9.77 4.04 8.38
N ILE A 492 -8.49 3.65 8.44
CA ILE A 492 -7.98 2.50 7.68
C ILE A 492 -7.55 1.42 8.65
N ALA A 493 -8.13 0.24 8.48
CA ALA A 493 -7.71 -1.01 9.10
C ALA A 493 -6.71 -1.72 8.20
N GLY A 494 -5.62 -2.24 8.77
CA GLY A 494 -4.67 -3.07 8.04
C GLY A 494 -3.91 -4.03 8.96
N ALA A 495 -2.93 -4.73 8.38
CA ALA A 495 -2.13 -5.79 9.02
C ALA A 495 -2.88 -7.08 9.40
N GLU A 496 -4.20 -7.04 9.53
CA GLU A 496 -5.11 -8.19 9.72
C GLU A 496 -6.34 -7.98 8.82
N LYS A 497 -7.02 -9.07 8.47
CA LYS A 497 -8.30 -9.04 7.75
C LYS A 497 -9.34 -8.29 8.59
N LEU A 498 -10.08 -7.35 7.99
CA LEU A 498 -11.14 -6.60 8.68
C LEU A 498 -12.43 -7.43 8.77
N PRO A 499 -12.88 -7.81 9.99
CA PRO A 499 -14.16 -8.51 10.13
C PRO A 499 -15.33 -7.59 9.76
N LEU A 500 -16.28 -8.11 8.98
CA LEU A 500 -17.41 -7.32 8.47
C LEU A 500 -18.36 -6.87 9.59
N ASP A 501 -18.51 -7.69 10.63
CA ASP A 501 -19.24 -7.38 11.85
C ASP A 501 -18.59 -6.18 12.57
N LEU A 502 -17.27 -6.18 12.71
CA LEU A 502 -16.52 -5.09 13.34
C LEU A 502 -16.71 -3.78 12.56
N ALA A 503 -16.59 -3.81 11.24
CA ALA A 503 -16.82 -2.64 10.39
C ALA A 503 -18.26 -2.10 10.55
N SER A 504 -19.24 -3.00 10.56
CA SER A 504 -20.66 -2.67 10.71
C SER A 504 -20.98 -2.08 12.09
N HIS A 505 -20.46 -2.67 13.17
CA HIS A 505 -20.62 -2.15 14.52
C HIS A 505 -19.96 -0.78 14.70
N PHE A 506 -18.80 -0.57 14.09
CA PHE A 506 -18.10 0.70 14.13
C PHE A 506 -18.89 1.79 13.39
N GLU A 507 -19.44 1.49 12.21
CA GLU A 507 -20.29 2.41 11.47
C GLU A 507 -21.58 2.73 12.23
N LYS A 508 -22.26 1.73 12.81
CA LYS A 508 -23.47 1.93 13.62
C LYS A 508 -23.23 2.80 14.86
N ARG A 509 -22.15 2.57 15.60
CA ARG A 509 -21.86 3.30 16.86
C ARG A 509 -21.34 4.72 16.60
N PHE A 510 -20.49 4.91 15.59
CA PHE A 510 -19.75 6.16 15.41
C PHE A 510 -20.15 6.96 14.17
N ASN A 511 -21.01 6.43 13.30
CA ASN A 511 -21.28 6.96 11.97
C ASN A 511 -19.98 7.19 11.16
N LYS A 512 -19.05 6.23 11.29
CA LYS A 512 -17.75 6.24 10.60
C LYS A 512 -17.49 4.89 9.93
N LYS A 513 -17.22 4.92 8.63
CA LYS A 513 -16.78 3.73 7.89
C LYS A 513 -15.32 3.42 8.18
N VAL A 514 -15.03 2.15 8.37
CA VAL A 514 -13.67 1.60 8.44
C VAL A 514 -13.33 1.00 7.09
N PHE A 515 -12.21 1.42 6.51
CA PHE A 515 -11.75 0.92 5.22
C PHE A 515 -10.60 -0.06 5.39
N GLU A 516 -10.67 -1.20 4.71
CA GLU A 516 -9.60 -2.20 4.76
C GLU A 516 -8.49 -1.91 3.74
N GLY A 517 -7.24 -2.10 4.16
CA GLY A 517 -6.06 -2.08 3.30
C GLY A 517 -5.14 -3.27 3.55
N TYR A 518 -4.41 -3.67 2.51
CA TYR A 518 -3.52 -4.83 2.53
C TYR A 518 -2.07 -4.44 2.31
N GLY A 519 -1.18 -5.22 2.92
CA GLY A 519 0.26 -4.98 2.90
C GLY A 519 1.05 -5.98 3.72
N LEU A 520 2.34 -6.10 3.40
CA LEU A 520 3.31 -7.00 4.01
C LEU A 520 4.53 -6.20 4.48
N THR A 521 5.42 -6.82 5.27
CA THR A 521 6.68 -6.15 5.63
C THR A 521 7.58 -6.04 4.40
N GLU A 522 7.56 -7.08 3.58
CA GLU A 522 8.24 -7.24 2.30
C GLU A 522 7.77 -6.24 1.21
N THR A 523 6.71 -5.45 1.48
CA THR A 523 6.15 -4.44 0.57
C THR A 523 6.17 -3.03 1.17
N ALA A 524 6.89 -2.83 2.27
CA ALA A 524 7.21 -1.53 2.87
C ALA A 524 6.09 -0.51 3.22
N PRO A 525 4.86 -0.83 3.64
CA PRO A 525 4.04 -2.05 3.53
C PRO A 525 2.84 -1.96 2.58
N VAL A 526 2.36 -0.77 2.22
CA VAL A 526 1.03 -0.61 1.62
C VAL A 526 1.00 -1.17 0.20
N VAL A 527 0.07 -2.09 -0.09
CA VAL A 527 -0.14 -2.68 -1.43
C VAL A 527 -1.45 -2.20 -2.05
N SER A 528 -2.54 -2.21 -1.28
CA SER A 528 -3.87 -1.80 -1.74
C SER A 528 -4.69 -1.23 -0.58
N VAL A 529 -5.70 -0.42 -0.91
CA VAL A 529 -6.55 0.19 0.12
C VAL A 529 -7.94 0.54 -0.42
N ASN A 530 -8.98 0.28 0.36
CA ASN A 530 -10.30 0.86 0.15
C ASN A 530 -10.31 2.31 0.62
N LEU A 531 -11.04 3.17 -0.06
CA LEU A 531 -11.15 4.58 0.29
C LEU A 531 -12.60 5.07 0.18
N PRO A 532 -12.98 6.14 0.91
CA PRO A 532 -14.32 6.74 0.79
C PRO A 532 -14.62 7.13 -0.65
N ASP A 533 -15.84 7.00 -1.13
CA ASP A 533 -16.13 7.38 -2.52
C ASP A 533 -15.92 8.89 -2.76
N PRO A 534 -15.49 9.32 -3.96
CA PRO A 534 -15.45 10.74 -4.28
C PRO A 534 -16.85 11.33 -4.30
N GLU A 535 -17.00 12.57 -3.80
CA GLU A 535 -18.26 13.28 -3.92
C GLU A 535 -18.61 13.54 -5.41
N PRO A 536 -19.85 13.24 -5.85
CA PRO A 536 -20.35 13.68 -7.15
C PRO A 536 -20.32 15.21 -7.24
N LYS A 537 -19.87 15.77 -8.36
CA LYS A 537 -19.84 17.24 -8.56
C LYS A 537 -21.16 17.78 -9.06
N LYS A 538 -21.98 16.90 -9.66
CA LYS A 538 -23.32 17.22 -10.16
C LYS A 538 -24.31 16.14 -9.70
N PRO A 539 -25.58 16.51 -9.44
CA PRO A 539 -26.64 15.53 -9.25
C PRO A 539 -26.69 14.55 -10.44
N GLY A 540 -26.75 13.25 -10.15
CA GLY A 540 -26.81 12.19 -11.17
C GLY A 540 -25.46 11.81 -11.81
N GLU A 541 -24.34 12.45 -11.44
CA GLU A 541 -23.02 12.03 -11.90
C GLU A 541 -22.65 10.68 -11.27
N GLN A 542 -22.45 9.65 -12.11
CA GLN A 542 -21.95 8.36 -11.64
C GLN A 542 -20.47 8.50 -11.28
N VAL A 543 -20.11 8.06 -10.07
CA VAL A 543 -18.72 8.01 -9.62
C VAL A 543 -18.35 6.56 -9.41
N GLN A 544 -17.22 6.13 -9.97
CA GLN A 544 -16.76 4.77 -9.72
C GLN A 544 -16.47 4.54 -8.24
N PRO A 545 -16.88 3.39 -7.68
CA PRO A 545 -16.61 3.06 -6.29
C PRO A 545 -15.10 3.05 -6.03
N SER A 546 -14.72 3.56 -4.87
CA SER A 546 -13.36 3.52 -4.33
C SER A 546 -13.23 2.55 -3.16
N SER A 547 -14.33 1.92 -2.76
CA SER A 547 -14.36 0.86 -1.78
C SER A 547 -15.30 -0.26 -2.19
N ARG A 548 -14.99 -1.49 -1.77
CA ARG A 548 -15.86 -2.65 -1.92
C ARG A 548 -15.76 -3.53 -0.69
N LEU A 549 -16.91 -3.85 -0.09
CA LEU A 549 -16.98 -4.67 1.12
C LEU A 549 -16.33 -6.04 0.89
N GLY A 550 -15.51 -6.48 1.85
CA GLY A 550 -14.77 -7.75 1.78
C GLY A 550 -13.56 -7.75 0.83
N SER A 551 -13.33 -6.69 0.06
CA SER A 551 -12.10 -6.51 -0.70
C SER A 551 -11.07 -5.76 0.15
N VAL A 552 -9.79 -5.84 -0.24
CA VAL A 552 -8.70 -5.02 0.33
C VAL A 552 -8.40 -3.78 -0.52
N GLY A 553 -9.34 -3.37 -1.37
CA GLY A 553 -9.24 -2.19 -2.22
C GLY A 553 -8.53 -2.42 -3.54
N ARG A 554 -8.22 -1.32 -4.23
CA ARG A 554 -7.42 -1.33 -5.47
C ARG A 554 -5.94 -1.20 -5.15
N LEU A 555 -5.10 -1.73 -6.03
CA LEU A 555 -3.65 -1.61 -5.91
C LEU A 555 -3.20 -0.15 -5.87
N ALA A 556 -2.17 0.12 -5.06
CA ALA A 556 -1.50 1.40 -5.01
C ALA A 556 -0.83 1.72 -6.37
N PRO A 557 -0.66 3.01 -6.71
CA PRO A 557 -0.01 3.40 -7.96
C PRO A 557 1.36 2.74 -8.12
N GLY A 558 1.73 2.32 -9.34
CA GLY A 558 3.04 1.71 -9.58
C GLY A 558 3.22 0.29 -9.04
N MET A 559 2.13 -0.38 -8.66
CA MET A 559 2.10 -1.82 -8.40
C MET A 559 1.65 -2.59 -9.63
N ALA A 560 2.30 -3.73 -9.88
CA ALA A 560 1.83 -4.76 -10.78
C ALA A 560 1.48 -6.03 -9.99
N ALA A 561 0.53 -6.79 -10.50
CA ALA A 561 0.10 -8.05 -9.92
C ALA A 561 -0.06 -9.14 -10.98
N GLU A 562 0.16 -10.38 -10.58
CA GLU A 562 -0.21 -11.58 -11.32
C GLU A 562 -0.84 -12.56 -10.34
N ILE A 563 -1.79 -13.36 -10.85
CA ILE A 563 -2.29 -14.53 -10.13
C ILE A 563 -1.67 -15.78 -10.77
N ARG A 564 -1.12 -16.67 -9.95
CA ARG A 564 -0.46 -17.89 -10.42
C ARG A 564 -0.92 -19.11 -9.63
N GLU A 565 -0.93 -20.27 -10.27
CA GLU A 565 -1.17 -21.56 -9.61
C GLU A 565 -0.08 -21.80 -8.54
N PRO A 566 -0.42 -22.09 -7.27
CA PRO A 566 0.56 -22.17 -6.19
C PRO A 566 1.69 -23.20 -6.41
N GLU A 567 1.36 -24.34 -7.02
CA GLU A 567 2.22 -25.50 -7.24
C GLU A 567 3.13 -25.33 -8.46
N THR A 568 2.54 -25.01 -9.62
CA THR A 568 3.26 -24.97 -10.91
C THR A 568 3.82 -23.57 -11.21
N ASN A 569 3.30 -22.54 -10.54
CA ASN A 569 3.46 -21.12 -10.89
C ASN A 569 2.97 -20.79 -12.30
N ARG A 570 2.11 -21.62 -12.90
CA ARG A 570 1.43 -21.30 -14.16
C ARG A 570 0.58 -20.05 -13.94
N LYS A 571 0.67 -19.11 -14.88
CA LYS A 571 -0.11 -17.87 -14.83
C LYS A 571 -1.60 -18.17 -15.04
N LEU A 572 -2.43 -17.56 -14.20
CA LEU A 572 -3.89 -17.60 -14.26
C LEU A 572 -4.43 -16.22 -14.68
N SER A 573 -5.72 -16.15 -15.00
CA SER A 573 -6.41 -14.88 -15.14
C SER A 573 -6.39 -14.11 -13.82
N LEU A 574 -6.36 -12.78 -13.87
CA LEU A 574 -6.48 -11.94 -12.66
C LEU A 574 -7.79 -12.21 -11.90
N TYR A 575 -8.82 -12.74 -12.54
CA TYR A 575 -10.13 -13.00 -11.92
C TYR A 575 -10.25 -14.40 -11.30
N GLU A 576 -9.29 -15.28 -11.57
CA GLU A 576 -9.22 -16.59 -10.94
C GLU A 576 -8.55 -16.48 -9.57
N THR A 577 -8.86 -17.44 -8.69
CA THR A 577 -8.23 -17.54 -7.38
C THR A 577 -6.88 -18.26 -7.48
N GLY A 578 -5.82 -17.66 -6.95
CA GLY A 578 -4.50 -18.27 -6.91
C GLY A 578 -3.50 -17.49 -6.07
N MET A 579 -2.23 -17.89 -6.12
CA MET A 579 -1.14 -17.19 -5.45
C MET A 579 -0.97 -15.78 -6.01
N LEU A 580 -1.02 -14.78 -5.13
CA LEU A 580 -0.78 -13.39 -5.50
C LEU A 580 0.73 -13.13 -5.63
N TRP A 581 1.15 -12.69 -6.81
CA TRP A 581 2.50 -12.22 -7.10
C TRP A 581 2.47 -10.71 -7.31
N LEU A 582 3.40 -9.98 -6.69
CA LEU A 582 3.44 -8.52 -6.73
C LEU A 582 4.79 -8.02 -7.25
N ARG A 583 4.78 -6.91 -7.99
CA ARG A 583 5.97 -6.17 -8.38
C ARG A 583 5.75 -4.68 -8.19
N GLY A 584 6.77 -3.96 -7.74
CA GLY A 584 6.66 -2.54 -7.44
C GLY A 584 7.93 -1.98 -6.80
N PRO A 585 8.05 -0.64 -6.71
CA PRO A 585 9.22 0.01 -6.10
C PRO A 585 9.34 -0.22 -4.59
N ASN A 586 8.27 -0.65 -3.94
CA ASN A 586 8.15 -0.95 -2.52
C ASN A 586 8.44 -2.42 -2.17
N ILE A 587 8.69 -3.29 -3.16
CA ILE A 587 9.13 -4.66 -2.91
C ILE A 587 10.56 -4.64 -2.35
N PHE A 588 10.73 -5.21 -1.17
CA PHE A 588 11.99 -5.26 -0.44
C PHE A 588 13.15 -5.91 -1.20
N GLU A 589 14.38 -5.68 -0.75
CA GLU A 589 15.59 -6.21 -1.40
C GLU A 589 15.86 -7.68 -1.07
N GLY A 590 15.30 -8.17 0.04
CA GLY A 590 15.48 -9.54 0.51
C GLY A 590 15.59 -9.67 2.02
N TYR A 591 15.78 -10.91 2.48
CA TYR A 591 15.97 -11.21 3.89
C TYR A 591 17.45 -11.10 4.29
N LEU A 592 17.69 -10.54 5.48
CA LEU A 592 19.01 -10.31 6.02
C LEU A 592 19.78 -11.63 6.20
N HIS A 593 20.89 -11.76 5.46
CA HIS A 593 21.77 -12.93 5.46
C HIS A 593 21.05 -14.25 5.14
N ASP A 594 19.98 -14.20 4.34
CA ASP A 594 19.19 -15.38 3.97
C ASP A 594 18.85 -15.38 2.46
N PRO A 595 19.86 -15.59 1.58
CA PRO A 595 19.67 -15.57 0.14
C PRO A 595 18.80 -16.73 -0.36
N LYS A 596 18.81 -17.88 0.33
CA LYS A 596 18.00 -19.06 -0.04
C LYS A 596 16.51 -18.72 0.06
N ARG A 597 16.07 -18.24 1.23
CA ARG A 597 14.68 -17.84 1.43
C ARG A 597 14.29 -16.65 0.56
N THR A 598 15.23 -15.73 0.31
CA THR A 598 15.02 -14.62 -0.62
C THR A 598 14.68 -15.13 -2.02
N ALA A 599 15.46 -16.06 -2.57
CA ALA A 599 15.22 -16.62 -3.91
C ALA A 599 13.94 -17.49 -4.01
N GLU A 600 13.45 -18.02 -2.89
CA GLU A 600 12.17 -18.75 -2.85
C GLU A 600 10.97 -17.83 -3.14
N ILE A 601 11.01 -16.60 -2.63
CA ILE A 601 9.86 -15.68 -2.71
C ILE A 601 10.08 -14.48 -3.65
N LEU A 602 11.32 -14.13 -3.99
CA LEU A 602 11.65 -13.09 -4.97
C LEU A 602 12.24 -13.72 -6.23
N ARG A 603 11.58 -13.49 -7.38
CA ARG A 603 12.05 -13.92 -8.70
C ARG A 603 11.80 -12.85 -9.74
N ASP A 604 12.85 -12.38 -10.42
CA ASP A 604 12.78 -11.35 -11.46
C ASP A 604 12.02 -10.08 -11.03
N GLY A 605 12.24 -9.66 -9.78
CA GLY A 605 11.57 -8.50 -9.16
C GLY A 605 10.14 -8.76 -8.69
N TRP A 606 9.59 -9.97 -8.90
CA TRP A 606 8.28 -10.36 -8.40
C TRP A 606 8.37 -11.04 -7.03
N LEU A 607 7.50 -10.61 -6.11
CA LEU A 607 7.30 -11.19 -4.79
C LEU A 607 6.14 -12.18 -4.80
N LYS A 608 6.41 -13.46 -4.55
CA LYS A 608 5.43 -14.48 -4.16
C LYS A 608 5.02 -14.19 -2.71
N THR A 609 3.82 -13.62 -2.53
CA THR A 609 3.35 -13.09 -1.23
C THR A 609 3.10 -14.19 -0.18
N GLY A 610 2.78 -15.40 -0.63
CA GLY A 610 2.26 -16.46 0.21
C GLY A 610 0.75 -16.31 0.48
N ASP A 611 0.10 -15.29 -0.06
CA ASP A 611 -1.34 -15.05 0.05
C ASP A 611 -2.06 -15.49 -1.23
N ILE A 612 -3.26 -16.04 -1.04
CA ILE A 612 -4.17 -16.44 -2.11
C ILE A 612 -5.17 -15.31 -2.33
N GLY A 613 -5.34 -14.89 -3.57
CA GLY A 613 -6.25 -13.80 -3.92
C GLY A 613 -6.71 -13.84 -5.36
N ARG A 614 -7.58 -12.89 -5.68
CA ARG A 614 -8.13 -12.63 -7.02
C ARG A 614 -8.57 -11.18 -7.13
N PHE A 615 -8.72 -10.71 -8.35
CA PHE A 615 -9.34 -9.42 -8.66
C PHE A 615 -10.78 -9.61 -9.13
N ASP A 616 -11.60 -8.58 -8.96
CA ASP A 616 -12.85 -8.47 -9.70
C ASP A 616 -12.70 -7.59 -10.96
N GLU A 617 -13.76 -7.51 -11.76
CA GLU A 617 -13.77 -6.72 -13.01
C GLU A 617 -13.51 -5.21 -12.79
N ASP A 618 -13.87 -4.70 -11.61
CA ASP A 618 -13.68 -3.31 -11.24
C ASP A 618 -12.27 -3.04 -10.66
N GLY A 619 -11.43 -4.08 -10.57
CA GLY A 619 -10.04 -4.02 -10.15
C GLY A 619 -9.83 -4.05 -8.64
N PHE A 620 -10.83 -4.43 -7.84
CA PHE A 620 -10.65 -4.64 -6.40
C PHE A 620 -10.00 -5.99 -6.14
N LEU A 621 -8.99 -6.00 -5.27
CA LEU A 621 -8.28 -7.18 -4.83
C LEU A 621 -9.03 -7.82 -3.65
N TYR A 622 -9.21 -9.14 -3.70
CA TYR A 622 -9.68 -9.96 -2.61
C TYR A 622 -8.55 -10.85 -2.12
N ILE A 623 -8.35 -10.89 -0.80
CA ILE A 623 -7.45 -11.84 -0.14
C ILE A 623 -8.33 -12.94 0.45
N GLU A 624 -8.26 -14.12 -0.16
CA GLU A 624 -9.06 -15.29 0.22
C GLU A 624 -8.43 -16.04 1.40
N GLY A 625 -7.14 -15.83 1.64
CA GLY A 625 -6.42 -16.34 2.82
C GLY A 625 -4.92 -16.42 2.56
N ARG A 626 -4.17 -16.91 3.54
CA ARG A 626 -2.74 -17.18 3.40
C ARG A 626 -2.52 -18.65 3.08
N LEU A 627 -1.65 -19.02 2.13
CA LEU A 627 -1.41 -20.42 1.75
C LEU A 627 -1.06 -21.32 2.95
N SER A 628 -0.31 -20.81 3.93
CA SER A 628 0.03 -21.52 5.18
C SER A 628 -1.16 -21.71 6.14
N ARG A 629 -2.32 -21.15 5.81
CA ARG A 629 -3.60 -21.20 6.53
C ARG A 629 -4.66 -21.92 5.68
N PHE A 630 -4.20 -22.77 4.77
CA PHE A 630 -5.01 -23.76 4.10
C PHE A 630 -4.53 -25.13 4.54
N SER A 631 -5.48 -26.06 4.65
CA SER A 631 -5.16 -27.48 4.70
C SER A 631 -5.54 -28.16 3.40
N LYS A 632 -4.71 -29.10 2.95
CA LYS A 632 -5.00 -29.92 1.78
C LYS A 632 -5.62 -31.23 2.22
N ILE A 633 -6.95 -31.29 2.18
CA ILE A 633 -7.74 -32.41 2.72
C ILE A 633 -8.41 -33.13 1.55
N GLY A 634 -8.00 -34.36 1.27
CA GLY A 634 -8.56 -35.15 0.16
C GLY A 634 -8.34 -34.49 -1.21
N GLY A 635 -7.28 -33.71 -1.38
CA GLY A 635 -6.98 -32.97 -2.60
C GLY A 635 -7.60 -31.57 -2.69
N GLU A 636 -8.54 -31.23 -1.80
CA GLU A 636 -9.19 -29.91 -1.73
C GLU A 636 -8.41 -28.95 -0.82
N MET A 637 -8.34 -27.68 -1.20
CA MET A 637 -7.73 -26.62 -0.40
C MET A 637 -8.77 -25.99 0.53
N VAL A 638 -8.67 -26.30 1.82
CA VAL A 638 -9.62 -25.88 2.86
C VAL A 638 -9.11 -24.62 3.59
N PRO A 639 -9.75 -23.44 3.42
CA PRO A 639 -9.35 -22.20 4.08
C PRO A 639 -9.68 -22.18 5.57
N HIS A 640 -8.66 -22.13 6.44
CA HIS A 640 -8.84 -22.12 7.90
C HIS A 640 -9.69 -20.94 8.37
N GLU A 641 -9.43 -19.74 7.84
CA GLU A 641 -10.12 -18.50 8.26
C GLU A 641 -11.61 -18.50 7.88
N THR A 642 -11.98 -19.11 6.76
CA THR A 642 -13.39 -19.23 6.36
C THR A 642 -14.13 -20.19 7.28
N VAL A 643 -13.49 -21.30 7.66
CA VAL A 643 -14.04 -22.24 8.65
C VAL A 643 -14.20 -21.55 10.00
N GLU A 644 -13.18 -20.81 10.46
CA GLU A 644 -13.25 -20.02 11.70
C GLU A 644 -14.42 -19.01 11.66
N GLN A 645 -14.56 -18.24 10.58
CA GLN A 645 -15.63 -17.25 10.50
C GLN A 645 -17.01 -17.90 10.56
N LYS A 646 -17.22 -19.02 9.85
CA LYS A 646 -18.49 -19.75 9.91
C LYS A 646 -18.81 -20.27 11.31
N ILE A 647 -17.82 -20.80 12.03
CA ILE A 647 -18.01 -21.26 13.42
C ILE A 647 -18.33 -20.07 14.33
N ILE A 648 -17.65 -18.93 14.16
CA ILE A 648 -17.91 -17.71 14.94
C ILE A 648 -19.34 -17.21 14.71
N ASP A 649 -19.81 -17.23 13.46
CA ASP A 649 -21.14 -16.75 13.09
C ASP A 649 -22.24 -17.69 13.61
N LEU A 650 -22.06 -19.01 13.48
CA LEU A 650 -23.03 -20.01 13.95
C LEU A 650 -23.18 -20.03 15.47
N LEU A 651 -22.05 -20.02 16.19
CA LEU A 651 -22.04 -20.09 17.64
C LEU A 651 -22.16 -18.71 18.32
N GLU A 652 -22.47 -17.67 17.54
CA GLU A 652 -22.59 -16.28 17.99
C GLU A 652 -21.39 -15.81 18.85
N LEU A 653 -20.18 -16.30 18.54
CA LEU A 653 -18.95 -15.97 19.27
C LEU A 653 -18.40 -14.58 18.90
N SER A 654 -19.11 -13.86 18.02
CA SER A 654 -18.79 -12.51 17.62
C SER A 654 -18.82 -11.53 18.80
N GLY A 655 -18.02 -10.47 18.74
CA GLY A 655 -17.99 -9.43 19.78
C GLY A 655 -17.17 -9.74 21.05
N ARG A 656 -16.54 -10.92 21.17
CA ARG A 656 -15.60 -11.21 22.27
C ARG A 656 -14.29 -10.41 22.15
N ASP A 657 -13.67 -10.13 23.31
CA ASP A 657 -12.46 -9.30 23.44
C ASP A 657 -11.20 -9.97 22.89
N GLU A 658 -11.14 -11.28 23.03
CA GLU A 658 -10.05 -12.14 22.58
C GLU A 658 -10.52 -13.03 21.44
N ARG A 659 -9.56 -13.48 20.61
CA ARG A 659 -9.88 -14.40 19.52
C ARG A 659 -10.46 -15.69 20.13
N PRO A 660 -11.71 -16.06 19.81
CA PRO A 660 -12.38 -17.14 20.53
C PRO A 660 -11.94 -18.52 20.08
N ILE A 661 -11.49 -18.64 18.82
CA ILE A 661 -11.12 -19.90 18.19
C ILE A 661 -9.95 -19.75 17.21
N ALA A 662 -9.28 -20.86 16.92
CA ALA A 662 -8.35 -20.99 15.80
C ALA A 662 -8.40 -22.40 15.20
N ILE A 663 -8.44 -22.50 13.88
CA ILE A 663 -8.33 -23.74 13.12
C ILE A 663 -6.86 -23.99 12.79
N VAL A 664 -6.40 -25.22 12.98
CA VAL A 664 -5.05 -25.68 12.66
C VAL A 664 -5.12 -26.96 11.84
N GLY A 665 -4.28 -27.07 10.82
CA GLY A 665 -4.09 -28.31 10.07
C GLY A 665 -3.11 -29.25 10.77
N VAL A 666 -3.46 -30.53 10.86
CA VAL A 666 -2.59 -31.60 11.36
C VAL A 666 -2.55 -32.74 10.33
N GLN A 667 -1.49 -33.56 10.35
CA GLN A 667 -1.39 -34.70 9.44
C GLN A 667 -2.48 -35.74 9.73
N ASP A 668 -3.07 -36.28 8.67
CA ASP A 668 -4.08 -37.34 8.71
C ASP A 668 -3.75 -38.42 7.67
N GLU A 669 -3.71 -39.67 8.08
CA GLU A 669 -3.29 -40.79 7.23
C GLU A 669 -4.24 -41.07 6.06
N ALA A 670 -5.53 -40.75 6.21
CA ALA A 670 -6.54 -41.05 5.19
C ALA A 670 -6.67 -39.93 4.15
N LYS A 671 -6.55 -38.66 4.58
CA LYS A 671 -6.85 -37.49 3.75
C LYS A 671 -5.67 -36.53 3.54
N GLY A 672 -4.48 -36.91 4.01
CA GLY A 672 -3.28 -36.08 4.01
C GLY A 672 -3.25 -35.15 5.22
N GLU A 673 -4.28 -34.33 5.38
CA GLU A 673 -4.48 -33.46 6.54
C GLU A 673 -5.91 -33.54 7.10
N ALA A 674 -6.07 -33.13 8.36
CA ALA A 674 -7.34 -32.89 9.02
C ALA A 674 -7.29 -31.57 9.81
N LEU A 675 -8.46 -31.01 10.11
CA LEU A 675 -8.57 -29.78 10.89
C LEU A 675 -8.76 -30.07 12.39
N VAL A 676 -8.06 -29.31 13.23
CA VAL A 676 -8.25 -29.23 14.69
C VAL A 676 -8.74 -27.82 15.03
N LEU A 677 -9.81 -27.72 15.82
CA LEU A 677 -10.34 -26.47 16.36
C LEU A 677 -9.77 -26.24 17.76
N LEU A 678 -8.89 -25.25 17.90
CA LEU A 678 -8.55 -24.68 19.21
C LEU A 678 -9.69 -23.75 19.63
N SER A 679 -10.21 -23.91 20.85
CA SER A 679 -11.32 -23.10 21.35
C SER A 679 -11.06 -22.59 22.76
N ALA A 680 -11.24 -21.28 22.95
CA ALA A 680 -11.30 -20.62 24.26
C ALA A 680 -12.72 -20.61 24.86
N ALA A 681 -13.69 -21.21 24.15
CA ALA A 681 -15.05 -21.46 24.63
C ALA A 681 -15.29 -22.98 24.75
N ASP A 682 -16.28 -23.36 25.55
CA ASP A 682 -16.77 -24.74 25.54
C ASP A 682 -17.56 -24.96 24.25
N ILE A 683 -17.12 -25.91 23.42
CA ILE A 683 -17.74 -26.21 22.13
C ILE A 683 -17.87 -27.73 22.03
N ASP A 684 -19.10 -28.21 21.92
CA ASP A 684 -19.39 -29.62 21.60
C ASP A 684 -19.16 -29.85 20.10
N LEU A 685 -18.23 -30.75 19.77
CA LEU A 685 -17.88 -31.05 18.38
C LEU A 685 -19.03 -31.74 17.62
N ALA A 686 -19.84 -32.57 18.27
CA ALA A 686 -20.94 -33.28 17.63
C ALA A 686 -22.06 -32.32 17.24
N GLU A 687 -22.39 -31.39 18.15
CA GLU A 687 -23.35 -30.31 17.87
C GLU A 687 -22.82 -29.38 16.78
N LEU A 688 -21.57 -28.91 16.91
CA LEU A 688 -20.95 -28.04 15.90
C LEU A 688 -20.90 -28.71 14.52
N ARG A 689 -20.59 -30.02 14.45
CA ARG A 689 -20.60 -30.76 13.18
C ARG A 689 -21.98 -30.73 12.54
N LYS A 690 -23.04 -30.93 13.31
CA LYS A 690 -24.42 -30.89 12.81
C LYS A 690 -24.77 -29.51 12.27
N GLU A 691 -24.48 -28.45 13.04
CA GLU A 691 -24.75 -27.06 12.62
C GLU A 691 -23.98 -26.67 11.35
N LEU A 692 -22.70 -27.06 11.25
CA LEU A 692 -21.90 -26.79 10.05
C LEU A 692 -22.46 -27.51 8.81
N GLN A 693 -22.94 -28.75 8.97
CA GLN A 693 -23.58 -29.49 7.88
C GLN A 693 -24.90 -28.83 7.44
N GLU A 694 -25.74 -28.43 8.40
CA GLU A 694 -26.98 -27.70 8.14
C GLU A 694 -26.73 -26.35 7.45
N ALA A 695 -25.61 -25.68 7.79
CA ALA A 695 -25.14 -24.46 7.14
C ALA A 695 -24.45 -24.68 5.78
N GLY A 696 -24.49 -25.90 5.22
CA GLY A 696 -23.96 -26.24 3.91
C GLY A 696 -22.43 -26.21 3.82
N VAL A 697 -21.73 -26.39 4.95
CA VAL A 697 -20.26 -26.52 4.95
C VAL A 697 -19.90 -27.91 4.43
N PRO A 698 -18.96 -28.03 3.46
CA PRO A 698 -18.50 -29.34 2.99
C PRO A 698 -17.95 -30.20 4.13
N ASN A 699 -18.22 -31.51 4.11
CA ASN A 699 -17.76 -32.44 5.16
C ASN A 699 -16.24 -32.43 5.38
N LEU A 700 -15.45 -32.12 4.34
CA LEU A 700 -13.99 -32.02 4.43
C LEU A 700 -13.51 -30.78 5.21
N TRP A 701 -14.38 -29.77 5.38
CA TRP A 701 -14.07 -28.52 6.07
C TRP A 701 -14.43 -28.55 7.54
N ILE A 702 -15.11 -29.61 8.00
CA ILE A 702 -15.54 -29.74 9.39
C ILE A 702 -14.35 -30.22 10.24
N PRO A 703 -14.03 -29.54 11.36
CA PRO A 703 -13.00 -29.99 12.29
C PRO A 703 -13.17 -31.46 12.70
N LYS A 704 -12.06 -32.21 12.72
CA LYS A 704 -12.05 -33.60 13.18
C LYS A 704 -11.93 -33.67 14.70
N HIS A 705 -11.27 -32.69 15.32
CA HIS A 705 -11.06 -32.59 16.76
C HIS A 705 -11.29 -31.15 17.26
N VAL A 706 -11.68 -31.02 18.52
CA VAL A 706 -11.72 -29.74 19.26
C VAL A 706 -10.79 -29.87 20.46
N GLN A 707 -9.97 -28.85 20.68
CA GLN A 707 -9.10 -28.74 21.85
C GLN A 707 -9.43 -27.47 22.59
N ARG A 708 -9.82 -27.61 23.85
CA ARG A 708 -10.03 -26.49 24.76
C ARG A 708 -8.69 -25.88 25.17
N VAL A 709 -8.57 -24.57 25.06
CA VAL A 709 -7.43 -23.79 25.53
C VAL A 709 -7.93 -22.62 26.39
N GLU A 710 -7.10 -22.10 27.29
CA GLU A 710 -7.49 -20.95 28.11
C GLU A 710 -7.68 -19.69 27.27
N ALA A 711 -6.74 -19.43 26.35
CA ALA A 711 -6.79 -18.33 25.40
C ALA A 711 -6.11 -18.73 24.09
N ILE A 712 -6.57 -18.17 22.97
CA ILE A 712 -5.95 -18.40 21.67
C ILE A 712 -4.60 -17.65 21.60
N PRO A 713 -3.47 -18.34 21.34
CA PRO A 713 -2.16 -17.69 21.28
C PRO A 713 -2.07 -16.57 20.23
N VAL A 714 -1.73 -15.35 20.66
CA VAL A 714 -1.50 -14.20 19.76
C VAL A 714 -0.18 -13.49 20.08
N LEU A 715 0.43 -12.92 19.05
CA LEU A 715 1.60 -12.05 19.14
C LEU A 715 1.18 -10.65 19.60
N ALA A 716 2.10 -9.87 20.16
CA ALA A 716 1.86 -8.48 20.58
C ALA A 716 1.42 -7.53 19.43
N SER A 717 1.63 -7.94 18.18
CA SER A 717 1.10 -7.23 17.02
C SER A 717 -0.40 -7.44 16.79
N GLY A 718 -1.07 -8.34 17.54
CA GLY A 718 -2.46 -8.77 17.36
C GLY A 718 -2.65 -10.03 16.48
N LYS A 719 -1.58 -10.56 15.90
CA LYS A 719 -1.64 -11.71 14.96
C LYS A 719 -1.63 -13.06 15.69
N LEU A 720 -2.23 -14.08 15.10
CA LEU A 720 -2.19 -15.46 15.61
C LEU A 720 -0.74 -15.99 15.70
N ASP A 721 -0.38 -16.59 16.84
CA ASP A 721 0.91 -17.29 17.00
C ASP A 721 0.78 -18.73 16.48
N LEU A 722 0.96 -18.88 15.16
CA LEU A 722 0.78 -20.16 14.47
C LEU A 722 1.64 -21.28 15.03
N LYS A 723 2.85 -20.98 15.51
CA LYS A 723 3.76 -21.99 16.05
C LYS A 723 3.18 -22.56 17.35
N LYS A 724 2.81 -21.67 18.28
CA LYS A 724 2.20 -22.08 19.55
C LYS A 724 0.84 -22.76 19.34
N CYS A 725 0.05 -22.32 18.36
CA CYS A 725 -1.19 -23.01 17.97
C CYS A 725 -0.92 -24.42 17.41
N GLN A 726 0.10 -24.60 16.59
CA GLN A 726 0.49 -25.92 16.07
C GLN A 726 0.98 -26.86 17.17
N GLU A 727 1.77 -26.35 18.12
CA GLU A 727 2.24 -27.12 19.28
C GLU A 727 1.04 -27.63 20.10
N LEU A 728 0.09 -26.74 20.42
CA LEU A 728 -1.14 -27.13 21.13
C LEU A 728 -1.94 -28.18 20.35
N ALA A 729 -2.20 -27.94 19.06
CA ALA A 729 -2.97 -28.88 18.22
C ALA A 729 -2.31 -30.26 18.10
N ALA A 730 -0.97 -30.32 18.06
CA ALA A 730 -0.21 -31.56 17.97
C ALA A 730 -0.29 -32.40 19.26
N GLU A 731 -0.45 -31.78 20.43
CA GLU A 731 -0.67 -32.49 21.70
C GLU A 731 -1.98 -33.28 21.67
N THR A 732 -3.04 -32.71 21.08
CA THR A 732 -4.35 -33.37 20.93
C THR A 732 -4.31 -34.54 19.96
N SER A 733 -3.60 -34.41 18.84
CA SER A 733 -3.43 -35.49 17.87
C SER A 733 -2.57 -36.66 18.40
N ARG A 734 -1.71 -36.42 19.40
CA ARG A 734 -0.96 -37.47 20.08
C ARG A 734 -1.80 -38.16 21.16
N ALA A 735 -2.50 -37.40 22.00
CA ALA A 735 -3.38 -37.94 23.04
C ALA A 735 -4.47 -38.87 22.48
N THR A 736 -5.06 -38.53 21.33
CA THR A 736 -6.07 -39.38 20.67
C THR A 736 -5.51 -40.63 20.00
N ARG A 737 -4.21 -40.67 19.66
CA ARG A 737 -3.53 -41.87 19.15
C ARG A 737 -3.20 -42.87 20.25
N ASP A 738 -2.90 -42.39 21.46
CA ASP A 738 -2.62 -43.25 22.62
C ASP A 738 -3.92 -43.84 23.23
N ASP A 739 -5.08 -43.18 23.07
CA ASP A 739 -6.39 -43.71 23.49
C ASP A 739 -7.02 -44.71 22.50
N THR A 740 -6.41 -44.91 21.32
CA THR A 740 -6.88 -45.85 20.28
C THR A 740 -5.93 -47.02 19.99
N GLN A 741 -4.87 -47.17 20.78
CA GLN A 741 -4.09 -48.40 20.93
C GLN A 741 -4.52 -49.15 22.19
#